data_AF-T2M8T8-F1
#
_entry.id   AF-T2M8T8-F1
#
_cell.length_a   1.000
_cell.length_b   1.000
_cell.length_c   1.000
_cell.angle_alpha   90.00
_cell.angle_beta   90.00
_cell.angle_gamma   90.00
#
_symmetry.space_group_name_H-M   'P 1'
#
loop_
_entity.id
_entity.type
_entity.pdbx_description
1 polymer ?
#
loop_
_entity_poly.entity_id
_entity_poly.type
_entity_poly.pdbx_seq_one_letter_code
_entity_poly.pdbx_strand_id
1 'polypeptide(L)'
;MTYATDKSKIQDQPFPLPLSNDTSTKSVAKVIEKKFSKRDVITSLFAGACAGALAKTVIAPLDRTKIMFQVSNTPFTYAKAIENLSKSYTQYGLRSWWRGNSAMMARVIPYAAIQFTAHEEIKRLLGSVNHETLPPLKRLLAGSMAGATAVILTYPLDMVRARMAVSNFSKYKSLRHTFATIYKEEGIRTFYNGFIPTVIGILPYAGVSFFVYESLKKHYYNNNNHEILIINRLLFGAIAGACGQTVTYPMDIVRRRMQIDGIDGKGYIYKNIFWTLSHVLKTEGFIKGFYKGLSINWIKGPIAVGISFATYDTTKLFINQIKKKLKMFNKISLKSIDYLGAVNANPDDFEKLTQVFLEDIELCNIKVPEFDFGFQWLNVKEKLQFNKDLKGKLCVLDFFTYCCINCMHILPDLHDLEESFSVQDGLVVLGIHSAKFQNEKILSNILSAVIRYDISHPVVNDPNAVLWNEMNIQCWPTLVVVSPIGQVLLYLVGEGHRNFLFNFVEFALKKYRNKGLLSSHALPIQLEKSSLKFKNLRYPGKLTASPCGKMLAVSDSGHHQVLIIERNGYVVKRIGTGFPGFKDGEAHVSQFSSPQGLSWIENVIFVADTENHSIREINVANWITKTIVGNGKQGKDKEGGKLGIEQEISSPWDVVVGASPGSDTTDCVNNCLYIAVAGTHQIWCYFLKDGLWLKKGHQKKEVALRFAGSGEEENRNNSYPTKASFAQPSGLAIIKNQLFVADSESSSIRSVDLKTGAVKGVVGADRDPTNLFSYGDVDGIGLNAKLQHPLDVAAVNGHLYVADSYNHKIKVVNMSNLSCTTLAGNGVVGIKNGDFLSAEFNEPGGIICLDDTIYIADTNNHLIRVLNLTTRLVSTVSVINLLEILETDNFDGFPVAVSKTSEKLLVGANTSVTVLDHKKCNLSSHSTFFLHVSLPTGFHYTDEVDSKWQLTLSSEAVIDVKTGTLNKDEISLTIPPGFSFVLIKVELILYMCSENGLCHMKQYVLHQSLINDYNAGNSIVTSFLAF
;
A
#
# COMPACT_ATOMS: atom_id res chain seq x y z
N MET A 1 1.94 40.77 -66.67
CA MET A 1 2.60 42.00 -67.17
C MET A 1 3.82 42.27 -66.32
N THR A 2 4.91 42.50 -67.00
CA THR A 2 6.32 42.57 -66.62
C THR A 2 6.70 43.81 -65.81
N TYR A 3 7.60 43.60 -64.83
CA TYR A 3 8.72 44.44 -64.34
C TYR A 3 8.43 45.90 -63.89
N ALA A 4 8.99 46.42 -62.80
CA ALA A 4 10.41 46.53 -62.43
C ALA A 4 10.54 46.87 -60.93
N THR A 5 11.25 46.08 -60.11
CA THR A 5 12.64 46.27 -59.64
C THR A 5 12.98 47.68 -59.14
N ASP A 6 13.36 47.84 -57.86
CA ASP A 6 14.79 47.84 -57.49
C ASP A 6 15.05 47.71 -55.97
N LYS A 7 16.27 47.26 -55.68
CA LYS A 7 16.88 46.81 -54.43
C LYS A 7 17.41 47.97 -53.56
N SER A 8 17.39 47.82 -52.23
CA SER A 8 18.62 47.90 -51.39
C SER A 8 18.38 47.67 -49.88
N LYS A 9 19.08 46.63 -49.39
CA LYS A 9 19.58 46.26 -48.04
C LYS A 9 19.17 47.03 -46.76
N ILE A 10 18.48 46.29 -45.89
CA ILE A 10 18.81 45.89 -44.49
C ILE A 10 19.32 46.98 -43.51
N GLN A 11 18.49 47.28 -42.51
CA GLN A 11 18.92 47.35 -41.10
C GLN A 11 17.73 47.26 -40.13
N ASP A 12 17.91 46.48 -39.07
CA ASP A 12 16.97 46.19 -37.99
C ASP A 12 16.30 47.44 -37.38
N GLN A 13 14.97 47.41 -37.26
CA GLN A 13 14.27 48.07 -36.17
C GLN A 13 13.12 47.21 -35.61
N PRO A 14 13.03 47.11 -34.26
CA PRO A 14 11.96 46.43 -33.53
C PRO A 14 10.74 47.36 -33.37
N PHE A 15 9.60 46.82 -32.94
CA PHE A 15 8.50 47.43 -32.14
C PHE A 15 7.15 46.80 -32.52
N PRO A 16 6.10 46.82 -31.67
CA PRO A 16 6.06 46.89 -30.20
C PRO A 16 5.10 45.83 -29.57
N LEU A 17 5.42 45.36 -28.36
CA LEU A 17 4.45 44.70 -27.48
C LEU A 17 3.56 45.76 -26.80
N PRO A 18 2.22 45.62 -26.75
CA PRO A 18 1.39 46.49 -25.94
C PRO A 18 1.36 46.02 -24.49
N LEU A 19 1.72 46.93 -23.59
CA LEU A 19 1.47 46.87 -22.16
C LEU A 19 0.10 47.48 -21.83
N SER A 20 -0.48 46.96 -20.75
CA SER A 20 -1.55 47.50 -19.89
C SER A 20 -2.98 46.97 -20.08
N ASN A 21 -3.48 46.21 -19.09
CA ASN A 21 -4.22 46.87 -18.02
C ASN A 21 -4.30 46.04 -16.72
N ASP A 22 -4.02 46.75 -15.64
CA ASP A 22 -3.54 46.30 -14.33
C ASP A 22 -4.66 46.53 -13.29
N THR A 23 -5.67 45.64 -13.25
CA THR A 23 -6.75 45.69 -12.24
C THR A 23 -7.16 44.32 -11.69
N SER A 24 -7.04 43.22 -12.45
CA SER A 24 -7.36 41.86 -11.96
C SER A 24 -6.26 41.26 -11.08
N THR A 25 -4.99 41.51 -11.41
CA THR A 25 -3.78 41.07 -10.68
C THR A 25 -3.71 41.63 -9.26
N LYS A 26 -4.12 42.88 -9.02
CA LYS A 26 -4.17 43.48 -7.67
C LYS A 26 -5.29 42.88 -6.80
N SER A 27 -6.40 42.43 -7.38
CA SER A 27 -7.50 41.79 -6.65
C SER A 27 -7.15 40.35 -6.23
N VAL A 28 -6.50 39.60 -7.13
CA VAL A 28 -6.02 38.24 -6.88
C VAL A 28 -4.83 38.27 -5.92
N ALA A 29 -3.91 39.24 -6.04
CA ALA A 29 -2.85 39.46 -5.06
C ALA A 29 -3.39 39.79 -3.66
N LYS A 30 -4.43 40.62 -3.54
CA LYS A 30 -5.12 40.90 -2.25
C LYS A 30 -5.84 39.69 -1.66
N VAL A 31 -6.44 38.85 -2.51
CA VAL A 31 -7.12 37.60 -2.09
C VAL A 31 -6.09 36.53 -1.68
N ILE A 32 -4.95 36.47 -2.37
CA ILE A 32 -3.81 35.61 -2.03
C ILE A 32 -3.12 36.11 -0.75
N GLU A 33 -2.92 37.42 -0.55
CA GLU A 33 -2.44 38.00 0.72
C GLU A 33 -3.38 37.68 1.89
N LYS A 34 -4.71 37.75 1.69
CA LYS A 34 -5.69 37.36 2.72
C LYS A 34 -5.66 35.86 3.05
N LYS A 35 -5.34 34.98 2.08
CA LYS A 35 -5.13 33.53 2.33
C LYS A 35 -3.74 33.22 2.93
N PHE A 36 -2.72 34.05 2.67
CA PHE A 36 -1.39 33.94 3.29
C PHE A 36 -1.40 34.29 4.79
N SER A 37 -2.35 35.12 5.25
CA SER A 37 -2.50 35.51 6.66
C SER A 37 -2.83 34.34 7.61
N LYS A 38 -3.74 33.41 7.25
CA LYS A 38 -4.17 32.33 8.18
C LYS A 38 -3.09 31.27 8.46
N ARG A 39 -2.20 30.98 7.50
CA ARG A 39 -1.21 29.88 7.61
C ARG A 39 0.03 30.25 8.43
N ASP A 40 0.35 31.53 8.55
CA ASP A 40 1.48 32.01 9.36
C ASP A 40 1.13 32.13 10.84
N VAL A 41 -0.13 32.46 11.15
CA VAL A 41 -0.66 32.51 12.52
C VAL A 41 -0.58 31.13 13.17
N ILE A 42 -1.02 30.07 12.48
CA ILE A 42 -0.96 28.69 13.00
C ILE A 42 0.49 28.25 13.25
N THR A 43 1.41 28.63 12.35
CA THR A 43 2.84 28.32 12.50
C THR A 43 3.43 28.98 13.73
N SER A 44 3.11 30.26 13.92
CA SER A 44 3.60 31.06 15.05
C SER A 44 2.99 30.59 16.38
N LEU A 45 1.72 30.16 16.37
CA LEU A 45 1.06 29.55 17.53
C LEU A 45 1.76 28.26 17.95
N PHE A 46 1.99 27.35 17.00
CA PHE A 46 2.65 26.07 17.27
C PHE A 46 4.10 26.25 17.72
N ALA A 47 4.88 27.07 17.00
CA ALA A 47 6.25 27.38 17.38
C ALA A 47 6.32 28.04 18.77
N GLY A 48 5.40 28.96 19.08
CA GLY A 48 5.29 29.59 20.40
C GLY A 48 4.92 28.60 21.51
N ALA A 49 4.02 27.66 21.24
CA ALA A 49 3.67 26.57 22.15
C ALA A 49 4.87 25.68 22.49
N CYS A 50 5.60 25.21 21.46
CA CYS A 50 6.81 24.40 21.61
C CYS A 50 7.89 25.16 22.39
N ALA A 51 8.12 26.43 22.06
CA ALA A 51 9.06 27.30 22.74
C ALA A 51 8.76 27.44 24.24
N GLY A 52 7.51 27.74 24.59
CA GLY A 52 7.10 27.86 25.99
C GLY A 52 7.20 26.54 26.76
N ALA A 53 6.81 25.43 26.14
CA ALA A 53 6.86 24.10 26.74
C ALA A 53 8.31 23.66 27.03
N LEU A 54 9.20 23.79 26.05
CA LEU A 54 10.59 23.38 26.18
C LEU A 54 11.32 24.24 27.22
N ALA A 55 11.19 25.56 27.13
CA ALA A 55 11.82 26.48 28.07
C ALA A 55 11.44 26.19 29.52
N LYS A 56 10.15 25.92 29.79
CA LYS A 56 9.69 25.63 31.17
C LYS A 56 10.03 24.24 31.65
N THR A 57 10.04 23.25 30.77
CA THR A 57 10.46 21.90 31.14
C THR A 57 11.93 21.88 31.53
N VAL A 58 12.79 22.66 30.86
CA VAL A 58 14.21 22.76 31.21
C VAL A 58 14.41 23.42 32.58
N ILE A 59 13.68 24.49 32.91
CA ILE A 59 13.83 25.17 34.21
C ILE A 59 12.99 24.58 35.34
N ALA A 60 12.16 23.57 35.08
CA ALA A 60 11.27 22.98 36.08
C ALA A 60 11.99 22.46 37.35
N PRO A 61 13.18 21.82 37.27
CA PRO A 61 13.94 21.44 38.47
C PRO A 61 14.32 22.64 39.33
N LEU A 62 14.74 23.75 38.71
CA LEU A 62 15.10 24.98 39.42
C LEU A 62 13.89 25.66 40.05
N ASP A 63 12.74 25.65 39.37
CA ASP A 63 11.46 26.14 39.92
C ASP A 63 11.00 25.29 41.11
N ARG A 64 11.21 23.97 41.07
CA ARG A 64 10.91 23.07 42.19
C ARG A 64 11.83 23.31 43.38
N THR A 65 13.14 23.42 43.15
CA THR A 65 14.12 23.73 44.21
C THR A 65 13.81 25.08 44.84
N LYS A 66 13.45 26.10 44.04
CA LYS A 66 12.97 27.39 44.55
C LYS A 66 11.80 27.21 45.52
N ILE A 67 10.77 26.45 45.13
CA ILE A 67 9.60 26.24 45.98
C ILE A 67 10.02 25.54 47.28
N MET A 68 10.81 24.46 47.22
CA MET A 68 11.23 23.72 48.41
C MET A 68 11.98 24.59 49.44
N PHE A 69 12.85 25.50 48.99
CA PHE A 69 13.52 26.46 49.88
C PHE A 69 12.63 27.60 50.37
N GLN A 70 11.54 27.91 49.66
CA GLN A 70 10.55 28.88 50.13
C GLN A 70 9.65 28.30 51.23
N VAL A 71 9.49 26.98 51.29
CA VAL A 71 8.68 26.30 52.32
C VAL A 71 9.52 25.74 53.47
N SER A 72 10.84 25.63 53.33
CA SER A 72 11.73 25.15 54.38
C SER A 72 12.30 26.30 55.23
N ASN A 73 12.59 26.03 56.50
CA ASN A 73 13.25 26.98 57.41
C ASN A 73 14.75 27.15 57.11
N THR A 74 15.28 26.51 56.06
CA THR A 74 16.71 26.54 55.73
C THR A 74 17.02 27.73 54.82
N PRO A 75 17.99 28.60 55.19
CA PRO A 75 18.39 29.69 54.32
C PRO A 75 18.96 29.16 52.99
N PHE A 76 18.61 29.84 51.90
CA PHE A 76 19.04 29.46 50.55
C PHE A 76 20.56 29.60 50.39
N THR A 77 21.20 28.54 49.90
CA THR A 77 22.61 28.56 49.47
C THR A 77 22.77 27.62 48.28
N TYR A 78 23.62 27.97 47.30
CA TYR A 78 23.80 27.16 46.09
C TYR A 78 24.24 25.71 46.39
N ALA A 79 25.16 25.54 47.34
CA ALA A 79 25.60 24.22 47.79
C ALA A 79 24.44 23.36 48.32
N LYS A 80 23.59 23.93 49.18
CA LYS A 80 22.40 23.26 49.73
C LYS A 80 21.34 22.98 48.65
N ALA A 81 21.24 23.81 47.63
CA ALA A 81 20.32 23.60 46.52
C ALA A 81 20.70 22.37 45.66
N ILE A 82 22.00 22.18 45.43
CA ILE A 82 22.54 21.01 44.74
C ILE A 82 22.40 19.77 45.61
N GLU A 83 22.70 19.88 46.91
CA GLU A 83 22.52 18.80 47.89
C GLU A 83 21.05 18.33 47.95
N ASN A 84 20.08 19.25 47.94
CA ASN A 84 18.65 18.94 47.93
C ASN A 84 18.19 18.27 46.62
N LEU A 85 18.72 18.68 45.47
CA LEU A 85 18.45 18.02 44.19
C LEU A 85 19.01 16.59 44.19
N SER A 86 20.23 16.42 44.69
CA SER A 86 20.89 15.12 44.83
C SER A 86 20.12 14.19 45.79
N LYS A 87 19.73 14.68 46.97
CA LYS A 87 18.87 13.95 47.93
C LYS A 87 17.50 13.59 47.34
N SER A 88 16.88 14.49 46.56
CA SER A 88 15.61 14.18 45.89
C SER A 88 15.78 13.12 44.79
N TYR A 89 16.93 13.06 44.12
CA TYR A 89 17.24 12.05 43.12
C TYR A 89 17.44 10.68 43.78
N THR A 90 18.20 10.60 44.86
CA THR A 90 18.46 9.34 45.57
C THR A 90 17.21 8.79 46.27
N GLN A 91 16.32 9.64 46.79
CA GLN A 91 15.10 9.20 47.49
C GLN A 91 13.91 8.89 46.58
N TYR A 92 13.71 9.63 45.49
CA TYR A 92 12.47 9.56 44.68
C TYR A 92 12.72 9.39 43.18
N GLY A 93 13.97 9.21 42.75
CA GLY A 93 14.38 9.07 41.36
C GLY A 93 14.35 10.38 40.55
N LEU A 94 14.84 10.29 39.30
CA LEU A 94 15.00 11.45 38.39
C LEU A 94 13.69 12.17 38.08
N ARG A 95 12.58 11.42 37.92
CA ARG A 95 11.26 11.99 37.61
C ARG A 95 10.74 12.93 38.71
N SER A 96 11.27 12.82 39.93
CA SER A 96 10.88 13.69 41.04
C SER A 96 11.12 15.17 40.72
N TRP A 97 12.23 15.51 40.04
CA TRP A 97 12.61 16.89 39.72
C TRP A 97 11.56 17.63 38.87
N TRP A 98 10.75 16.92 38.10
CA TRP A 98 9.68 17.48 37.25
C TRP A 98 8.27 17.31 37.83
N ARG A 99 8.13 16.90 39.10
CA ARG A 99 6.83 16.78 39.75
C ARG A 99 6.13 18.14 39.79
N GLY A 100 4.93 18.21 39.20
CA GLY A 100 4.14 19.45 39.05
C GLY A 100 4.34 20.19 37.72
N ASN A 101 5.24 19.72 36.84
CA ASN A 101 5.48 20.36 35.54
C ASN A 101 4.23 20.31 34.62
N SER A 102 3.38 19.29 34.70
CA SER A 102 2.13 19.22 33.92
C SER A 102 1.17 20.38 34.22
N ALA A 103 1.04 20.78 35.50
CA ALA A 103 0.25 21.94 35.90
C ALA A 103 0.88 23.27 35.45
N MET A 104 2.21 23.33 35.35
CA MET A 104 2.94 24.46 34.75
C MET A 104 2.67 24.55 33.24
N MET A 105 2.69 23.43 32.52
CA MET A 105 2.47 23.37 31.06
C MET A 105 1.08 23.87 30.66
N ALA A 106 0.05 23.51 31.42
CA ALA A 106 -1.34 23.92 31.18
C ALA A 106 -1.52 25.46 31.09
N ARG A 107 -0.64 26.22 31.73
CA ARG A 107 -0.60 27.68 31.66
C ARG A 107 0.34 28.20 30.57
N VAL A 108 1.55 27.65 30.52
CA VAL A 108 2.64 28.25 29.74
C VAL A 108 2.46 28.05 28.25
N ILE A 109 1.94 26.89 27.83
CA ILE A 109 1.71 26.59 26.41
C ILE A 109 0.75 27.62 25.79
N PRO A 110 -0.46 27.88 26.33
CA PRO A 110 -1.34 28.93 25.81
C PRO A 110 -0.71 30.32 25.85
N TYR A 111 -0.05 30.68 26.95
CA TYR A 111 0.55 32.00 27.13
C TYR A 111 1.62 32.28 26.07
N ALA A 112 2.58 31.36 25.89
CA ALA A 112 3.67 31.54 24.94
C ALA A 112 3.17 31.52 23.48
N ALA A 113 2.26 30.61 23.14
CA ALA A 113 1.65 30.54 21.81
C ALA A 113 1.01 31.88 21.41
N ILE A 114 0.19 32.45 22.29
CA ILE A 114 -0.47 33.75 22.07
C ILE A 114 0.55 34.89 22.05
N GLN A 115 1.53 34.91 22.97
CA GLN A 115 2.51 35.98 23.05
C GLN A 115 3.35 36.10 21.78
N PHE A 116 3.92 35.00 21.29
CA PHE A 116 4.74 35.00 20.08
C PHE A 116 3.91 35.32 18.84
N THR A 117 2.69 34.80 18.74
CA THR A 117 1.80 35.05 17.60
C THR A 117 1.33 36.50 17.56
N ALA A 118 0.88 37.05 18.69
CA ALA A 118 0.48 38.45 18.79
C ALA A 118 1.66 39.38 18.46
N HIS A 119 2.88 39.03 18.87
CA HIS A 119 4.07 39.80 18.54
C HIS A 119 4.31 39.90 17.03
N GLU A 120 4.16 38.80 16.28
CA GLU A 120 4.28 38.80 14.83
C GLU A 120 3.20 39.65 14.15
N GLU A 121 1.93 39.49 14.56
CA GLU A 121 0.82 40.22 13.95
C GLU A 121 0.90 41.72 14.26
N ILE A 122 1.24 42.11 15.49
CA ILE A 122 1.43 43.51 15.85
C ILE A 122 2.63 44.11 15.11
N LYS A 123 3.71 43.35 14.92
CA LYS A 123 4.86 43.77 14.11
C LYS A 123 4.50 43.99 12.64
N ARG A 124 3.63 43.15 12.06
CA ARG A 124 3.08 43.33 10.71
C ARG A 124 2.24 44.61 10.62
N LEU A 125 1.32 44.81 11.58
CA LEU A 125 0.46 45.99 11.64
C LEU A 125 1.23 47.31 11.80
N LEU A 126 2.38 47.30 12.48
CA LEU A 126 3.23 48.48 12.69
C LEU A 126 4.10 48.87 11.47
N GLY A 127 3.94 48.18 10.34
CA GLY A 127 4.50 48.57 9.04
C GLY A 127 5.86 47.96 8.69
N SER A 128 6.18 46.75 9.18
CA SER A 128 7.39 46.02 8.78
C SER A 128 7.23 45.45 7.36
N VAL A 129 7.41 46.29 6.33
CA VAL A 129 7.51 45.85 4.93
C VAL A 129 8.99 45.69 4.59
N ASN A 130 9.37 44.54 4.02
CA ASN A 130 10.72 44.19 3.51
C ASN A 130 11.85 43.94 4.52
N HIS A 131 11.68 43.00 5.46
CA HIS A 131 12.77 42.47 6.33
C HIS A 131 13.57 43.51 7.15
N GLU A 132 13.27 44.80 7.05
CA GLU A 132 13.90 45.85 7.83
C GLU A 132 13.42 45.80 9.27
N THR A 133 14.39 45.81 10.19
CA THR A 133 14.11 45.76 11.62
C THR A 133 13.38 47.04 12.06
N LEU A 134 12.18 46.92 12.63
CA LEU A 134 11.37 48.05 13.14
C LEU A 134 12.20 49.09 13.93
N PRO A 135 11.85 50.38 13.94
CA PRO A 135 12.46 51.36 14.86
C PRO A 135 12.37 50.94 16.34
N PRO A 136 13.35 51.33 17.20
CA PRO A 136 13.42 50.99 18.62
C PRO A 136 12.09 51.11 19.39
N LEU A 137 11.39 52.23 19.24
CA LEU A 137 10.14 52.50 19.94
C LEU A 137 9.00 51.58 19.47
N LYS A 138 8.93 51.27 18.18
CA LYS A 138 7.94 50.35 17.62
C LYS A 138 8.18 48.90 18.08
N ARG A 139 9.44 48.49 18.28
CA ARG A 139 9.77 47.17 18.87
C ARG A 139 9.29 47.04 20.30
N LEU A 140 9.53 48.09 21.10
CA LEU A 140 9.07 48.15 22.48
C LEU A 140 7.54 48.05 22.56
N LEU A 141 6.83 48.80 21.72
CA LEU A 141 5.37 48.75 21.63
C LEU A 141 4.86 47.36 21.19
N ALA A 142 5.47 46.77 20.16
CA ALA A 142 5.10 45.43 19.69
C ALA A 142 5.28 44.35 20.77
N GLY A 143 6.40 44.40 21.52
CA GLY A 143 6.65 43.48 22.64
C GLY A 143 5.66 43.67 23.78
N SER A 144 5.40 44.93 24.15
CA SER A 144 4.50 45.30 25.25
C SER A 144 3.05 44.87 24.97
N MET A 145 2.55 45.19 23.77
CA MET A 145 1.20 44.81 23.34
C MET A 145 1.04 43.29 23.24
N ALA A 146 2.05 42.58 22.72
CA ALA A 146 2.01 41.11 22.64
C ALA A 146 1.95 40.44 24.03
N GLY A 147 2.75 40.94 24.97
CA GLY A 147 2.71 40.49 26.37
C GLY A 147 1.37 40.77 27.03
N ALA A 148 0.81 41.96 26.83
CA ALA A 148 -0.50 42.33 27.34
C ALA A 148 -1.62 41.43 26.77
N THR A 149 -1.63 41.18 25.45
CA THR A 149 -2.59 40.29 24.80
C THR A 149 -2.55 38.87 25.38
N ALA A 150 -1.35 38.32 25.58
CA ALA A 150 -1.19 37.00 26.19
C ALA A 150 -1.70 36.96 27.63
N VAL A 151 -1.40 37.98 28.44
CA VAL A 151 -1.89 38.11 29.81
C VAL A 151 -3.41 38.20 29.85
N ILE A 152 -4.03 39.06 29.03
CA ILE A 152 -5.49 39.26 28.99
C ILE A 152 -6.22 37.94 28.73
N LEU A 153 -5.72 37.15 27.78
CA LEU A 153 -6.36 35.91 27.36
C LEU A 153 -6.11 34.72 28.29
N THR A 154 -5.06 34.76 29.12
CA THR A 154 -4.65 33.61 29.95
C THR A 154 -4.63 33.87 31.47
N TYR A 155 -5.01 35.08 31.90
CA TYR A 155 -4.91 35.50 33.30
C TYR A 155 -5.58 34.57 34.33
N PRO A 156 -6.76 33.97 34.07
CA PRO A 156 -7.38 33.08 35.05
C PRO A 156 -6.47 31.89 35.44
N LEU A 157 -5.71 31.35 34.48
CA LEU A 157 -4.73 30.29 34.74
C LEU A 157 -3.55 30.79 35.59
N ASP A 158 -3.20 32.08 35.47
CA ASP A 158 -2.15 32.71 36.26
C ASP A 158 -2.53 32.83 37.74
N MET A 159 -3.78 33.21 38.01
CA MET A 159 -4.33 33.35 39.36
C MET A 159 -4.45 31.97 40.04
N VAL A 160 -5.08 31.00 39.38
CA VAL A 160 -5.30 29.66 39.95
C VAL A 160 -3.99 28.98 40.32
N ARG A 161 -2.99 29.04 39.44
CA ARG A 161 -1.65 28.50 39.73
C ARG A 161 -1.02 29.18 40.94
N ALA A 162 -1.12 30.51 41.06
CA ALA A 162 -0.51 31.25 42.15
C ALA A 162 -1.06 30.78 43.52
N ARG A 163 -2.36 30.49 43.59
CA ARG A 163 -2.98 29.95 44.81
C ARG A 163 -2.63 28.50 45.09
N MET A 164 -2.62 27.65 44.06
CA MET A 164 -2.18 26.25 44.20
C MET A 164 -0.72 26.13 44.67
N ALA A 165 0.14 27.08 44.30
CA ALA A 165 1.55 27.04 44.66
C ALA A 165 1.84 27.38 46.13
N VAL A 166 0.90 28.04 46.82
CA VAL A 166 1.09 28.58 48.19
C VAL A 166 0.22 27.85 49.22
N SER A 167 -0.79 27.10 48.78
CA SER A 167 -1.74 26.39 49.65
C SER A 167 -1.34 24.94 49.89
N ASN A 168 -1.79 24.40 51.03
CA ASN A 168 -1.60 22.99 51.37
C ASN A 168 -2.36 22.07 50.41
N PHE A 169 -1.79 20.88 50.16
CA PHE A 169 -2.33 19.89 49.23
C PHE A 169 -3.75 19.40 49.59
N SER A 170 -4.16 19.56 50.85
CA SER A 170 -5.51 19.24 51.33
C SER A 170 -6.59 20.21 50.83
N LYS A 171 -6.26 21.48 50.56
CA LYS A 171 -7.20 22.53 50.12
C LYS A 171 -7.44 22.49 48.61
N TYR A 172 -6.39 22.26 47.80
CA TYR A 172 -6.49 22.23 46.34
C TYR A 172 -5.79 21.00 45.73
N LYS A 173 -6.58 19.99 45.33
CA LYS A 173 -6.08 18.69 44.83
C LYS A 173 -5.65 18.70 43.36
N SER A 174 -6.32 19.48 42.51
CA SER A 174 -6.05 19.54 41.07
C SER A 174 -6.39 20.91 40.49
N LEU A 175 -5.91 21.22 39.28
CA LEU A 175 -6.22 22.48 38.60
C LEU A 175 -7.73 22.64 38.42
N ARG A 176 -8.42 21.59 37.94
CA ARG A 176 -9.87 21.58 37.76
C ARG A 176 -10.62 21.76 39.08
N HIS A 177 -10.18 21.06 40.14
CA HIS A 177 -10.75 21.20 41.47
C HIS A 177 -10.59 22.64 41.98
N THR A 178 -9.40 23.23 41.83
CA THR A 178 -9.13 24.60 42.26
C THR A 178 -10.00 25.63 41.55
N PHE A 179 -10.16 25.49 40.22
CA PHE A 179 -11.10 26.33 39.46
C PHE A 179 -12.53 26.22 39.99
N ALA A 180 -13.01 24.99 40.23
CA ALA A 180 -14.36 24.77 40.75
C ALA A 180 -14.54 25.32 42.17
N THR A 181 -13.55 25.13 43.05
CA THR A 181 -13.58 25.62 44.44
C THR A 181 -13.58 27.14 44.49
N ILE A 182 -12.68 27.82 43.78
CA ILE A 182 -12.63 29.30 43.75
C ILE A 182 -13.93 29.88 43.18
N TYR A 183 -14.47 29.28 42.12
CA TYR A 183 -15.72 29.73 41.52
C TYR A 183 -16.91 29.60 42.48
N LYS A 184 -17.00 28.47 43.22
CA LYS A 184 -18.09 28.22 44.18
C LYS A 184 -17.97 29.02 45.47
N GLU A 185 -16.77 29.18 46.02
CA GLU A 185 -16.56 29.75 47.35
C GLU A 185 -16.29 31.26 47.33
N GLU A 186 -15.67 31.79 46.27
CA GLU A 186 -15.18 33.18 46.23
C GLU A 186 -15.70 33.99 45.03
N GLY A 187 -16.35 33.33 44.07
CA GLY A 187 -16.96 33.95 42.90
C GLY A 187 -15.97 34.36 41.79
N ILE A 188 -16.52 34.84 40.68
CA ILE A 188 -15.77 35.04 39.43
C ILE A 188 -14.77 36.22 39.48
N ARG A 189 -15.02 37.23 40.32
CA ARG A 189 -14.16 38.42 40.44
C ARG A 189 -12.76 38.04 40.93
N THR A 190 -12.66 37.00 41.75
CA THR A 190 -11.41 36.54 42.37
C THR A 190 -10.40 36.08 41.32
N PHE A 191 -10.84 35.49 40.19
CA PHE A 191 -9.94 35.08 39.10
C PHE A 191 -9.16 36.25 38.48
N TYR A 192 -9.61 37.50 38.69
CA TYR A 192 -8.97 38.71 38.18
C TYR A 192 -8.23 39.51 39.26
N ASN A 193 -8.12 38.99 40.50
CA ASN A 193 -7.31 39.62 41.54
C ASN A 193 -5.83 39.62 41.12
N GLY A 194 -5.20 40.80 41.16
CA GLY A 194 -3.83 41.02 40.67
C GLY A 194 -3.70 41.19 39.15
N PHE A 195 -4.81 41.26 38.40
CA PHE A 195 -4.78 41.43 36.94
C PHE A 195 -4.13 42.77 36.53
N ILE A 196 -4.59 43.87 37.12
CA ILE A 196 -4.10 45.22 36.82
C ILE A 196 -2.58 45.35 37.07
N PRO A 197 -2.02 44.98 38.24
CA PRO A 197 -0.57 45.02 38.42
C PRO A 197 0.19 44.06 37.49
N THR A 198 -0.44 42.96 37.06
CA THR A 198 0.17 42.06 36.04
C THR A 198 0.29 42.74 34.68
N VAL A 199 -0.76 43.44 34.22
CA VAL A 199 -0.75 44.17 32.94
C VAL A 199 0.24 45.34 33.02
N ILE A 200 0.25 46.10 34.11
CA ILE A 200 1.20 47.21 34.31
C ILE A 200 2.65 46.70 34.38
N GLY A 201 2.89 45.53 34.96
CA GLY A 201 4.22 44.92 35.04
C GLY A 201 4.70 44.32 33.71
N ILE A 202 3.80 43.71 32.92
CA ILE A 202 4.21 43.02 31.68
C ILE A 202 4.59 44.00 30.56
N LEU A 203 3.95 45.18 30.51
CA LEU A 203 4.22 46.20 29.50
C LEU A 203 5.71 46.61 29.48
N PRO A 204 6.32 47.13 30.58
CA PRO A 204 7.74 47.44 30.61
C PRO A 204 8.63 46.19 30.51
N TYR A 205 8.19 45.03 31.04
CA TYR A 205 8.98 43.79 31.01
C TYR A 205 9.22 43.32 29.57
N ALA A 206 8.13 43.14 28.82
CA ALA A 206 8.19 42.65 27.46
C ALA A 206 8.82 43.72 26.56
N GLY A 207 8.48 45.00 26.75
CA GLY A 207 9.08 46.11 26.03
C GLY A 207 10.61 46.16 26.13
N VAL A 208 11.15 46.12 27.36
CA VAL A 208 12.62 46.12 27.60
C VAL A 208 13.27 44.83 27.09
N SER A 209 12.66 43.67 27.33
CA SER A 209 13.23 42.38 26.89
C SER A 209 13.34 42.30 25.36
N PHE A 210 12.28 42.63 24.62
CA PHE A 210 12.32 42.64 23.16
C PHE A 210 13.25 43.73 22.60
N PHE A 211 13.27 44.91 23.23
CA PHE A 211 14.17 46.00 22.84
C PHE A 211 15.65 45.58 22.96
N VAL A 212 16.05 45.02 24.10
CA VAL A 212 17.45 44.59 24.34
C VAL A 212 17.82 43.43 23.42
N TYR A 213 16.95 42.41 23.29
CA TYR A 213 17.22 41.25 22.44
C TYR A 213 17.46 41.64 20.98
N GLU A 214 16.54 42.43 20.40
CA GLU A 214 16.63 42.87 19.00
C GLU A 214 17.77 43.87 18.76
N SER A 215 18.12 44.69 19.75
CA SER A 215 19.24 45.64 19.64
C SER A 215 20.59 44.91 19.64
N LEU A 216 20.76 43.90 20.51
CA LEU A 216 21.95 43.04 20.53
C LEU A 216 22.08 42.22 19.24
N LYS A 217 20.96 41.68 18.73
CA LYS A 217 20.91 40.95 17.46
C LYS A 217 21.36 41.83 16.29
N LYS A 218 20.89 43.08 16.22
CA LYS A 218 21.28 44.05 15.17
C LYS A 218 22.76 44.43 15.27
N HIS A 219 23.25 44.70 16.48
CA HIS A 219 24.66 45.05 16.69
C HIS A 219 25.60 43.92 16.26
N TYR A 220 25.26 42.67 16.58
CA TYR A 220 26.04 41.50 16.16
C TYR A 220 26.01 41.30 14.64
N TYR A 221 24.84 41.46 14.01
CA TYR A 221 24.70 41.30 12.55
C TYR A 221 25.54 42.32 11.78
N ASN A 222 25.55 43.58 12.23
CA ASN A 222 26.32 44.65 11.60
C ASN A 222 27.85 44.46 11.67
N ASN A 223 28.37 43.75 12.68
CA ASN A 223 29.81 43.59 12.87
C ASN A 223 30.38 42.32 12.23
N ASN A 224 29.57 41.25 12.09
CA ASN A 224 30.10 39.92 11.77
C ASN A 224 29.60 39.30 10.46
N ASN A 225 28.63 39.90 9.73
CA ASN A 225 28.11 39.40 8.43
C ASN A 225 27.72 37.89 8.32
N HIS A 226 27.67 37.17 9.43
CA HIS A 226 27.38 35.73 9.50
C HIS A 226 26.06 35.45 10.24
N GLU A 227 25.46 34.29 9.94
CA GLU A 227 24.28 33.80 10.67
C GLU A 227 24.56 33.68 12.18
N ILE A 228 23.61 34.11 12.99
CA ILE A 228 23.75 34.16 14.44
C ILE A 228 23.62 32.74 15.01
N LEU A 229 24.74 32.21 15.50
CA LEU A 229 24.82 30.92 16.21
C LEU A 229 23.81 30.83 17.36
N ILE A 230 23.31 29.63 17.64
CA ILE A 230 22.29 29.36 18.68
C ILE A 230 22.75 29.85 20.07
N ILE A 231 24.03 29.66 20.39
CA ILE A 231 24.64 30.11 21.66
C ILE A 231 24.54 31.63 21.84
N ASN A 232 24.73 32.40 20.77
CA ASN A 232 24.67 33.86 20.84
C ASN A 232 23.22 34.34 21.01
N ARG A 233 22.25 33.66 20.39
CA ARG A 233 20.82 33.94 20.62
C ARG A 233 20.40 33.67 22.07
N LEU A 234 20.89 32.57 22.63
CA LEU A 234 20.69 32.23 24.05
C LEU A 234 21.24 33.33 24.96
N LEU A 235 22.45 33.82 24.69
CA LEU A 235 23.09 34.88 25.47
C LEU A 235 22.34 36.23 25.37
N PHE A 236 21.90 36.63 24.17
CA PHE A 236 21.13 37.86 24.00
C PHE A 236 19.78 37.79 24.70
N GLY A 237 19.09 36.64 24.60
CA GLY A 237 17.85 36.40 25.32
C GLY A 237 18.05 36.41 26.84
N ALA A 238 19.19 35.89 27.31
CA ALA A 238 19.58 35.90 28.70
C ALA A 238 19.73 37.32 29.27
N ILE A 239 20.49 38.18 28.58
CA ILE A 239 20.70 39.58 28.97
C ILE A 239 19.38 40.37 28.92
N ALA A 240 18.61 40.19 27.85
CA ALA A 240 17.29 40.80 27.69
C ALA A 240 16.34 40.47 28.85
N GLY A 241 16.27 39.19 29.23
CA GLY A 241 15.46 38.72 30.35
C GLY A 241 15.92 39.31 31.68
N ALA A 242 17.23 39.37 31.95
CA ALA A 242 17.77 39.95 33.17
C ALA A 242 17.43 41.45 33.32
N CYS A 243 17.59 42.23 32.24
CA CYS A 243 17.23 43.64 32.20
C CYS A 243 15.72 43.85 32.41
N GLY A 244 14.88 43.11 31.68
CA GLY A 244 13.43 43.20 31.81
C GLY A 244 12.91 42.85 33.21
N GLN A 245 13.45 41.79 33.83
CA GLN A 245 13.06 41.37 35.18
C GLN A 245 13.46 42.38 36.25
N THR A 246 14.64 43.01 36.12
CA THR A 246 15.16 43.94 37.13
C THR A 246 14.31 45.21 37.20
N VAL A 247 13.87 45.73 36.05
CA VAL A 247 13.04 46.94 35.98
C VAL A 247 11.63 46.71 36.53
N THR A 248 11.09 45.50 36.38
CA THR A 248 9.67 45.21 36.66
C THR A 248 9.40 44.49 37.96
N TYR A 249 10.46 44.10 38.68
CA TYR A 249 10.39 43.31 39.90
C TYR A 249 9.48 43.88 41.00
N PRO A 250 9.47 45.20 41.28
CA PRO A 250 8.56 45.77 42.29
C PRO A 250 7.08 45.48 41.99
N MET A 251 6.70 45.50 40.71
CA MET A 251 5.32 45.21 40.29
C MET A 251 5.00 43.72 40.33
N ASP A 252 5.99 42.84 40.15
CA ASP A 252 5.84 41.40 40.35
C ASP A 252 5.58 41.06 41.84
N ILE A 253 6.22 41.77 42.78
CA ILE A 253 5.94 41.64 44.22
C ILE A 253 4.50 42.05 44.56
N VAL A 254 4.04 43.22 44.06
CA VAL A 254 2.67 43.69 44.28
C VAL A 254 1.66 42.70 43.72
N ARG A 255 1.87 42.25 42.47
CA ARG A 255 1.04 41.23 41.83
C ARG A 255 0.92 39.99 42.71
N ARG A 256 2.04 39.44 43.19
CA ARG A 256 2.05 38.19 43.96
C ARG A 256 1.30 38.31 45.27
N ARG A 257 1.43 39.44 45.99
CA ARG A 257 0.68 39.70 47.23
C ARG A 257 -0.82 39.79 47.00
N MET A 258 -1.23 40.47 45.95
CA MET A 258 -2.66 40.57 45.59
C MET A 258 -3.25 39.25 45.08
N GLN A 259 -2.44 38.37 44.47
CA GLN A 259 -2.90 37.04 44.00
C GLN A 259 -3.12 36.04 45.15
N ILE A 260 -2.35 36.16 46.23
CA ILE A 260 -2.41 35.25 47.39
C ILE A 260 -3.30 35.77 48.53
N ASP A 261 -3.88 36.96 48.36
CA ASP A 261 -4.76 37.57 49.36
C ASP A 261 -6.01 36.70 49.59
N GLY A 262 -6.43 36.59 50.85
CA GLY A 262 -7.57 35.77 51.29
C GLY A 262 -7.31 34.27 51.48
N ILE A 263 -6.12 33.73 51.17
CA ILE A 263 -5.85 32.27 51.29
C ILE A 263 -5.91 31.76 52.75
N ASP A 264 -5.42 32.55 53.71
CA ASP A 264 -5.25 32.18 55.12
C ASP A 264 -6.50 32.42 55.99
N GLY A 265 -7.65 32.76 55.38
CA GLY A 265 -8.89 33.03 56.10
C GLY A 265 -8.91 34.36 56.89
N LYS A 266 -7.83 35.16 56.81
CA LYS A 266 -7.66 36.45 57.52
C LYS A 266 -8.27 37.67 56.80
N GLY A 267 -9.13 37.45 55.80
CA GLY A 267 -9.73 38.52 54.99
C GLY A 267 -8.79 39.13 53.95
N TYR A 268 -9.33 39.99 53.09
CA TYR A 268 -8.58 40.68 52.01
C TYR A 268 -7.89 41.94 52.55
N ILE A 269 -6.55 41.90 52.64
CA ILE A 269 -5.74 42.97 53.23
C ILE A 269 -5.31 43.99 52.15
N TYR A 270 -5.13 43.58 50.90
CA TYR A 270 -4.54 44.39 49.84
C TYR A 270 -5.59 45.05 48.93
N LYS A 271 -5.98 46.29 49.27
CA LYS A 271 -7.09 47.00 48.59
C LYS A 271 -6.74 47.53 47.19
N ASN A 272 -5.56 48.11 47.00
CA ASN A 272 -5.12 48.68 45.72
C ASN A 272 -3.59 48.68 45.58
N ILE A 273 -3.09 48.94 44.36
CA ILE A 273 -1.66 48.88 44.02
C ILE A 273 -0.85 49.86 44.86
N PHE A 274 -1.30 51.12 44.98
CA PHE A 274 -0.60 52.17 45.71
C PHE A 274 -0.50 51.88 47.21
N TRP A 275 -1.59 51.40 47.81
CA TRP A 275 -1.59 50.98 49.20
C TRP A 275 -0.65 49.79 49.42
N THR A 276 -0.67 48.81 48.52
CA THR A 276 0.22 47.64 48.59
C THR A 276 1.69 48.04 48.48
N LEU A 277 2.05 48.92 47.54
CA LEU A 277 3.40 49.47 47.41
C LEU A 277 3.83 50.19 48.69
N SER A 278 2.98 51.06 49.22
CA SER A 278 3.27 51.82 50.45
C SER A 278 3.40 50.90 51.66
N HIS A 279 2.54 49.89 51.77
CA HIS A 279 2.57 48.90 52.84
C HIS A 279 3.89 48.12 52.82
N VAL A 280 4.27 47.55 51.67
CA VAL A 280 5.55 46.82 51.51
C VAL A 280 6.75 47.69 51.83
N LEU A 281 6.75 48.93 51.36
CA LEU A 281 7.85 49.86 51.61
C LEU A 281 7.99 50.18 53.11
N LYS A 282 6.88 50.38 53.82
CA LYS A 282 6.86 50.72 55.25
C LYS A 282 7.17 49.51 56.16
N THR A 283 6.73 48.30 55.79
CA THR A 283 6.91 47.12 56.65
C THR A 283 8.18 46.33 56.38
N GLU A 284 8.66 46.31 55.13
CA GLU A 284 9.78 45.45 54.70
C GLU A 284 10.95 46.22 54.07
N GLY A 285 10.78 47.53 53.82
CA GLY A 285 11.81 48.40 53.25
C GLY A 285 12.00 48.24 51.74
N PHE A 286 12.76 49.15 51.14
CA PHE A 286 12.92 49.22 49.68
C PHE A 286 13.63 47.99 49.09
N ILE A 287 14.83 47.67 49.57
CA ILE A 287 15.63 46.56 49.02
C ILE A 287 15.10 45.20 49.49
N LYS A 288 14.85 45.05 50.79
CA LYS A 288 14.40 43.79 51.41
C LYS A 288 12.94 43.46 51.13
N GLY A 289 12.12 44.45 50.75
CA GLY A 289 10.72 44.28 50.33
C GLY A 289 10.57 44.13 48.80
N PHE A 290 10.94 45.16 48.02
CA PHE A 290 10.65 45.18 46.58
C PHE A 290 11.53 44.29 45.72
N TYR A 291 12.72 43.88 46.18
CA TYR A 291 13.65 43.04 45.41
C TYR A 291 13.88 41.67 46.06
N LYS A 292 12.97 41.27 46.96
CA LYS A 292 13.03 40.01 47.68
C LYS A 292 12.95 38.83 46.72
N GLY A 293 14.06 38.09 46.60
CA GLY A 293 14.16 36.90 45.75
C GLY A 293 14.58 37.18 44.30
N LEU A 294 15.10 38.36 43.98
CA LEU A 294 15.56 38.72 42.62
C LEU A 294 16.67 37.80 42.11
N SER A 295 17.59 37.38 42.99
CA SER A 295 18.76 36.55 42.63
C SER A 295 18.40 35.21 41.99
N ILE A 296 17.30 34.56 42.38
CA ILE A 296 16.87 33.30 41.76
C ILE A 296 16.22 33.53 40.39
N ASN A 297 15.64 34.70 40.18
CA ASN A 297 15.08 35.11 38.90
C ASN A 297 16.20 35.44 37.90
N TRP A 298 17.30 36.04 38.35
CA TRP A 298 18.52 36.27 37.55
C TRP A 298 19.19 35.01 37.02
N ILE A 299 18.90 33.82 37.58
CA ILE A 299 19.42 32.56 37.06
C ILE A 299 18.41 31.91 36.12
N LYS A 300 17.18 31.69 36.59
CA LYS A 300 16.19 30.94 35.80
C LYS A 300 15.59 31.75 34.64
N GLY A 301 15.49 33.06 34.80
CA GLY A 301 14.89 33.98 33.84
C GLY A 301 15.67 33.99 32.53
N PRO A 302 16.98 34.28 32.59
CA PRO A 302 17.84 34.25 31.41
C PRO A 302 17.83 32.92 30.65
N ILE A 303 17.89 31.79 31.36
CA ILE A 303 17.84 30.44 30.76
C ILE A 303 16.51 30.21 30.04
N ALA A 304 15.39 30.51 30.70
CA ALA A 304 14.06 30.29 30.13
C ALA A 304 13.80 31.18 28.91
N VAL A 305 14.19 32.46 28.97
CA VAL A 305 13.98 33.42 27.88
C VAL A 305 14.85 33.06 26.68
N GLY A 306 16.13 32.74 26.91
CA GLY A 306 17.03 32.29 25.84
C GLY A 306 16.49 31.07 25.11
N ILE A 307 16.11 30.01 25.83
CA ILE A 307 15.60 28.77 25.22
C ILE A 307 14.32 29.06 24.44
N SER A 308 13.39 29.83 25.01
CA SER A 308 12.12 30.14 24.35
C SER A 308 12.33 30.86 23.01
N PHE A 309 13.22 31.85 22.94
CA PHE A 309 13.50 32.55 21.68
C PHE A 309 14.22 31.66 20.67
N ALA A 310 15.23 30.89 21.10
CA ALA A 310 15.95 29.98 20.22
C ALA A 310 15.01 28.91 19.63
N THR A 311 14.19 28.27 20.47
CA THR A 311 13.24 27.25 20.04
C THR A 311 12.20 27.82 19.09
N TYR A 312 11.63 28.99 19.38
CA TYR A 312 10.66 29.63 18.49
C TYR A 312 11.23 29.85 17.08
N ASP A 313 12.43 30.43 17.00
CA ASP A 313 13.10 30.68 15.72
C ASP A 313 13.39 29.37 14.98
N THR A 314 13.97 28.37 15.65
CA THR A 314 14.32 27.08 15.02
C THR A 314 13.08 26.33 14.54
N THR A 315 12.03 26.25 15.35
CA THR A 315 10.78 25.57 14.98
C THR A 315 10.11 26.27 13.79
N LYS A 316 10.11 27.60 13.76
CA LYS A 316 9.55 28.37 12.63
C LYS A 316 10.36 28.18 11.35
N LEU A 317 11.69 28.20 11.44
CA LEU A 317 12.57 27.93 10.29
C LEU A 317 12.34 26.52 9.73
N PHE A 318 12.27 25.52 10.60
CA PHE A 318 12.00 24.14 10.22
C PHE A 318 10.66 23.99 9.50
N ILE A 319 9.57 24.53 10.06
CA ILE A 319 8.24 24.47 9.42
C ILE A 319 8.22 25.20 8.08
N ASN A 320 8.91 26.35 7.98
CA ASN A 320 8.98 27.11 6.73
C ASN A 320 9.80 26.40 5.65
N GLN A 321 10.88 25.68 6.02
CA GLN A 321 11.64 24.85 5.09
C GLN A 321 10.77 23.73 4.51
N ILE A 322 10.01 23.02 5.34
CA ILE A 322 9.08 21.96 4.89
C ILE A 322 8.03 22.55 3.93
N LYS A 323 7.40 23.68 4.32
CA LYS A 323 6.40 24.36 3.46
C LYS A 323 6.97 24.80 2.12
N LYS A 324 8.22 25.28 2.10
CA LYS A 324 8.89 25.71 0.86
C LYS A 324 9.14 24.50 -0.05
N LYS A 325 9.66 23.39 0.49
CA LYS A 325 9.88 22.13 -0.25
C LYS A 325 8.58 21.61 -0.87
N LEU A 326 7.51 21.50 -0.08
CA LEU A 326 6.18 21.04 -0.56
C LEU A 326 5.57 21.94 -1.64
N LYS A 327 5.70 23.27 -1.51
CA LYS A 327 5.22 24.20 -2.54
C LYS A 327 5.95 24.04 -3.86
N MET A 328 7.24 23.69 -3.82
CA MET A 328 8.05 23.59 -5.03
C MET A 328 7.74 22.30 -5.81
N PHE A 329 7.53 21.15 -5.16
CA PHE A 329 7.05 19.93 -5.85
C PHE A 329 5.67 20.12 -6.50
N ASN A 330 4.72 20.72 -5.77
CA ASN A 330 3.41 21.07 -6.33
C ASN A 330 3.54 22.01 -7.55
N LYS A 331 4.50 22.94 -7.53
CA LYS A 331 4.75 23.83 -8.67
C LYS A 331 5.23 23.06 -9.90
N ILE A 332 6.11 22.07 -9.74
CA ILE A 332 6.55 21.24 -10.87
C ILE A 332 5.38 20.39 -11.38
N SER A 333 4.65 19.72 -10.51
CA SER A 333 3.48 18.91 -10.90
C SER A 333 2.45 19.72 -11.69
N LEU A 334 2.10 20.93 -11.24
CA LEU A 334 1.20 21.82 -11.98
C LEU A 334 1.77 22.25 -13.35
N LYS A 335 3.06 22.60 -13.41
CA LYS A 335 3.73 22.92 -14.68
C LYS A 335 3.76 21.72 -15.63
N SER A 336 3.90 20.50 -15.12
CA SER A 336 3.85 19.28 -15.91
C SER A 336 2.47 19.07 -16.54
N ILE A 337 1.39 19.36 -15.79
CA ILE A 337 0.01 19.32 -16.31
C ILE A 337 -0.18 20.38 -17.41
N ASP A 338 0.24 21.61 -17.17
CA ASP A 338 0.14 22.70 -18.16
C ASP A 338 0.94 22.37 -19.44
N TYR A 339 2.14 21.79 -19.28
CA TYR A 339 2.99 21.36 -20.38
C TYR A 339 2.38 20.20 -21.18
N LEU A 340 1.85 19.17 -20.50
CA LEU A 340 1.15 18.06 -21.15
C LEU A 340 -0.07 18.57 -21.95
N GLY A 341 -0.83 19.50 -21.37
CA GLY A 341 -1.95 20.16 -22.06
C GLY A 341 -1.51 20.95 -23.30
N ALA A 342 -0.40 21.68 -23.22
CA ALA A 342 0.15 22.43 -24.35
C ALA A 342 0.65 21.52 -25.49
N VAL A 343 1.33 20.42 -25.16
CA VAL A 343 1.79 19.42 -26.14
C VAL A 343 0.61 18.72 -26.80
N ASN A 344 -0.40 18.32 -26.04
CA ASN A 344 -1.59 17.69 -26.60
C ASN A 344 -2.37 18.63 -27.53
N ALA A 345 -2.35 19.95 -27.27
CA ALA A 345 -2.96 20.95 -28.12
C ALA A 345 -2.16 21.22 -29.41
N ASN A 346 -0.82 21.19 -29.35
CA ASN A 346 0.08 21.45 -30.48
C ASN A 346 1.21 20.40 -30.58
N PRO A 347 0.93 19.18 -31.08
CA PRO A 347 1.92 18.10 -31.13
C PRO A 347 3.14 18.42 -31.99
N ASP A 348 2.98 19.22 -33.06
CA ASP A 348 4.06 19.59 -33.97
C ASP A 348 5.16 20.44 -33.31
N ASP A 349 4.81 21.17 -32.23
CA ASP A 349 5.73 22.01 -31.46
C ASP A 349 6.41 21.25 -30.30
N PHE A 350 6.31 19.91 -30.25
CA PHE A 350 6.79 19.09 -29.13
C PHE A 350 8.23 19.43 -28.71
N GLU A 351 9.19 19.39 -29.63
CA GLU A 351 10.61 19.62 -29.29
C GLU A 351 10.83 21.02 -28.68
N LYS A 352 10.18 22.04 -29.25
CA LYS A 352 10.29 23.43 -28.79
C LYS A 352 9.67 23.61 -27.40
N LEU A 353 8.46 23.09 -27.19
CA LEU A 353 7.77 23.16 -25.90
C LEU A 353 8.56 22.40 -24.82
N THR A 354 9.08 21.22 -25.15
CA THR A 354 9.89 20.39 -24.25
C THR A 354 11.18 21.09 -23.86
N GLN A 355 11.85 21.74 -24.81
CA GLN A 355 13.06 22.51 -24.53
C GLN A 355 12.80 23.63 -23.54
N VAL A 356 11.77 24.45 -23.78
CA VAL A 356 11.39 25.58 -22.91
C VAL A 356 10.98 25.08 -21.52
N PHE A 357 10.18 24.02 -21.47
CA PHE A 357 9.76 23.40 -20.21
C PHE A 357 10.96 22.94 -19.39
N LEU A 358 11.89 22.20 -19.99
CA LEU A 358 13.09 21.71 -19.30
C LEU A 358 13.98 22.85 -18.80
N GLU A 359 14.15 23.93 -19.57
CA GLU A 359 14.92 25.11 -19.11
C GLU A 359 14.30 25.76 -17.87
N ASP A 360 12.97 25.92 -17.85
CA ASP A 360 12.24 26.50 -16.71
C ASP A 360 12.23 25.57 -15.48
N ILE A 361 12.20 24.25 -15.67
CA ILE A 361 12.30 23.27 -14.57
C ILE A 361 13.73 23.16 -14.03
N GLU A 362 14.76 23.15 -14.89
CA GLU A 362 16.17 23.10 -14.48
C GLU A 362 16.52 24.32 -13.59
N LEU A 363 15.93 25.49 -13.86
CA LEU A 363 16.05 26.70 -13.00
C LEU A 363 15.46 26.53 -11.60
N CYS A 364 14.47 25.65 -11.42
CA CYS A 364 13.88 25.40 -10.10
C CYS A 364 14.83 24.58 -9.19
N ASN A 365 15.76 23.81 -9.77
CA ASN A 365 16.80 23.03 -9.10
C ASN A 365 16.29 22.19 -7.91
N ILE A 366 15.14 21.52 -8.08
CA ILE A 366 14.60 20.63 -7.06
C ILE A 366 15.20 19.25 -7.24
N LYS A 367 15.95 18.79 -6.23
CA LYS A 367 16.48 17.43 -6.21
C LYS A 367 15.46 16.43 -5.65
N VAL A 368 15.50 15.22 -6.20
CA VAL A 368 14.81 14.06 -5.63
C VAL A 368 15.39 13.76 -4.24
N PRO A 369 14.57 13.40 -3.24
CA PRO A 369 15.06 12.88 -1.97
C PRO A 369 15.84 11.57 -2.18
N GLU A 370 16.81 11.31 -1.32
CA GLU A 370 17.52 10.02 -1.35
C GLU A 370 16.63 8.90 -0.78
N PHE A 371 16.86 7.66 -1.19
CA PHE A 371 16.16 6.52 -0.62
C PHE A 371 16.51 6.33 0.86
N ASP A 372 15.51 5.97 1.68
CA ASP A 372 15.76 5.64 3.08
C ASP A 372 16.66 4.40 3.16
N PHE A 373 17.63 4.42 4.08
CA PHE A 373 18.54 3.30 4.30
C PHE A 373 17.80 2.03 4.76
N GLY A 374 16.62 2.17 5.37
CA GLY A 374 15.76 1.07 5.79
C GLY A 374 15.01 0.37 4.66
N PHE A 375 14.97 0.94 3.45
CA PHE A 375 14.23 0.34 2.35
C PHE A 375 14.82 -1.00 1.89
N GLN A 376 13.91 -1.90 1.56
CA GLN A 376 14.20 -3.22 1.00
C GLN A 376 14.05 -3.16 -0.52
N TRP A 377 14.87 -3.91 -1.23
CA TRP A 377 14.95 -3.87 -2.69
C TRP A 377 14.74 -5.26 -3.28
N LEU A 378 14.18 -5.29 -4.48
CA LEU A 378 13.99 -6.46 -5.33
C LEU A 378 14.59 -6.15 -6.71
N ASN A 379 14.93 -7.20 -7.46
CA ASN A 379 15.54 -7.12 -8.79
C ASN A 379 16.93 -6.46 -8.82
N VAL A 380 17.58 -6.26 -7.67
CA VAL A 380 18.94 -5.75 -7.54
C VAL A 380 19.70 -6.47 -6.43
N LYS A 381 21.00 -6.67 -6.63
CA LYS A 381 21.89 -7.29 -5.64
C LYS A 381 22.22 -6.34 -4.48
N GLU A 382 22.29 -5.04 -4.76
CA GLU A 382 22.67 -4.00 -3.81
C GLU A 382 21.72 -2.80 -3.90
N LYS A 383 21.57 -2.07 -2.79
CA LYS A 383 20.71 -0.88 -2.73
C LYS A 383 21.25 0.22 -3.64
N LEU A 384 20.35 0.85 -4.40
CA LEU A 384 20.70 1.96 -5.29
C LEU A 384 20.57 3.30 -4.56
N GLN A 385 21.42 4.27 -4.93
CA GLN A 385 21.37 5.65 -4.45
C GLN A 385 21.45 6.66 -5.59
N PHE A 386 20.70 7.76 -5.51
CA PHE A 386 20.70 8.81 -6.53
C PHE A 386 22.05 9.51 -6.67
N ASN A 387 22.72 9.77 -5.54
CA ASN A 387 23.98 10.51 -5.56
C ASN A 387 25.21 9.66 -5.91
N LYS A 388 25.04 8.34 -6.05
CA LYS A 388 26.13 7.39 -6.30
C LYS A 388 25.85 6.52 -7.52
N ASP A 389 24.92 5.58 -7.42
CA ASP A 389 24.71 4.52 -8.41
C ASP A 389 23.83 4.99 -9.59
N LEU A 390 22.85 5.86 -9.35
CA LEU A 390 22.00 6.40 -10.43
C LEU A 390 22.53 7.72 -11.02
N LYS A 391 23.70 8.18 -10.54
CA LYS A 391 24.31 9.42 -11.03
C LYS A 391 24.72 9.25 -12.49
N GLY A 392 24.29 10.16 -13.36
CA GLY A 392 24.52 10.04 -14.79
C GLY A 392 23.45 9.22 -15.52
N LYS A 393 22.33 8.87 -14.87
CA LYS A 393 21.20 8.17 -15.47
C LYS A 393 19.95 9.04 -15.47
N LEU A 394 19.20 9.03 -16.57
CA LEU A 394 17.81 9.48 -16.57
C LEU A 394 16.98 8.40 -15.86
N CYS A 395 16.26 8.77 -14.80
CA CYS A 395 15.47 7.80 -14.04
C CYS A 395 13.98 8.06 -14.23
N VAL A 396 13.19 7.01 -14.46
CA VAL A 396 11.71 7.06 -14.42
C VAL A 396 11.28 6.34 -13.16
N LEU A 397 10.79 7.10 -12.18
CA LEU A 397 10.28 6.56 -10.93
C LEU A 397 8.80 6.26 -11.10
N ASP A 398 8.42 5.01 -10.91
CA ASP A 398 7.02 4.59 -10.93
C ASP A 398 6.50 4.43 -9.50
N PHE A 399 5.69 5.39 -9.02
CA PHE A 399 5.01 5.26 -7.75
C PHE A 399 3.77 4.39 -7.91
N PHE A 400 3.89 3.10 -7.59
CA PHE A 400 2.88 2.08 -7.83
C PHE A 400 2.57 1.24 -6.58
N THR A 401 1.47 0.49 -6.65
CA THR A 401 1.08 -0.55 -5.69
C THR A 401 0.43 -1.68 -6.49
N TYR A 402 0.66 -2.94 -6.12
CA TYR A 402 0.27 -4.05 -7.00
C TYR A 402 -1.22 -4.41 -6.95
N CYS A 403 -1.98 -3.92 -5.96
CA CYS A 403 -3.42 -4.09 -5.94
C CYS A 403 -4.15 -3.27 -7.01
N CYS A 404 -3.59 -2.13 -7.41
CA CYS A 404 -4.28 -1.15 -8.24
C CYS A 404 -4.22 -1.51 -9.72
N ILE A 405 -5.38 -1.68 -10.35
CA ILE A 405 -5.48 -2.02 -11.77
C ILE A 405 -4.87 -0.94 -12.69
N ASN A 406 -4.98 0.33 -12.32
CA ASN A 406 -4.38 1.44 -13.06
C ASN A 406 -2.84 1.34 -13.07
N CYS A 407 -2.23 0.84 -11.98
CA CYS A 407 -0.81 0.55 -11.94
C CYS A 407 -0.44 -0.61 -12.87
N MET A 408 -1.27 -1.66 -12.92
CA MET A 408 -0.99 -2.81 -13.79
C MET A 408 -1.04 -2.42 -15.27
N HIS A 409 -1.92 -1.50 -15.66
CA HIS A 409 -2.05 -1.05 -17.05
C HIS A 409 -0.83 -0.27 -17.57
N ILE A 410 -0.01 0.32 -16.71
CA ILE A 410 1.22 1.02 -17.14
C ILE A 410 2.44 0.11 -17.21
N LEU A 411 2.40 -1.10 -16.64
CA LEU A 411 3.54 -2.01 -16.67
C LEU A 411 3.98 -2.38 -18.10
N PRO A 412 3.07 -2.66 -19.06
CA PRO A 412 3.45 -2.86 -20.46
C PRO A 412 4.15 -1.64 -21.07
N ASP A 413 3.67 -0.43 -20.76
CA ASP A 413 4.29 0.81 -21.24
C ASP A 413 5.73 0.96 -20.72
N LEU A 414 5.97 0.60 -19.45
CA LEU A 414 7.30 0.62 -18.84
C LEU A 414 8.21 -0.48 -19.39
N HIS A 415 7.66 -1.67 -19.65
CA HIS A 415 8.41 -2.77 -20.25
C HIS A 415 8.91 -2.43 -21.65
N ASP A 416 8.03 -1.91 -22.52
CA ASP A 416 8.41 -1.42 -23.85
C ASP A 416 9.50 -0.33 -23.77
N LEU A 417 9.46 0.51 -22.73
CA LEU A 417 10.40 1.61 -22.54
C LEU A 417 11.79 1.08 -22.14
N GLU A 418 11.85 0.06 -21.29
CA GLU A 418 13.07 -0.66 -20.92
C GLU A 418 13.70 -1.39 -22.10
N GLU A 419 12.88 -2.03 -22.94
CA GLU A 419 13.35 -2.69 -24.17
C GLU A 419 13.92 -1.67 -25.16
N SER A 420 13.30 -0.49 -25.26
CA SER A 420 13.72 0.57 -26.18
C SER A 420 14.97 1.32 -25.71
N PHE A 421 15.17 1.46 -24.39
CA PHE A 421 16.28 2.21 -23.82
C PHE A 421 16.88 1.48 -22.62
N SER A 422 18.07 0.92 -22.82
CA SER A 422 18.77 0.14 -21.82
C SER A 422 19.43 1.01 -20.74
N VAL A 423 19.88 0.37 -19.66
CA VAL A 423 20.74 0.99 -18.65
C VAL A 423 21.99 1.60 -19.28
N GLN A 424 22.56 0.97 -20.30
CA GLN A 424 23.75 1.45 -21.01
C GLN A 424 23.45 2.71 -21.84
N ASP A 425 22.23 2.85 -22.37
CA ASP A 425 21.78 4.06 -23.07
C ASP A 425 21.62 5.27 -22.14
N GLY A 426 21.48 4.98 -20.85
CA GLY A 426 21.40 5.95 -19.77
C GLY A 426 20.02 6.07 -19.11
N LEU A 427 19.07 5.17 -19.42
CA LEU A 427 17.75 5.13 -18.79
C LEU A 427 17.67 4.06 -17.69
N VAL A 428 16.97 4.36 -16.59
CA VAL A 428 16.64 3.37 -15.56
C VAL A 428 15.19 3.59 -15.12
N VAL A 429 14.35 2.57 -15.23
CA VAL A 429 13.02 2.55 -14.60
C VAL A 429 13.18 2.01 -13.18
N LEU A 430 12.50 2.62 -12.22
CA LEU A 430 12.53 2.23 -10.80
C LEU A 430 11.11 2.16 -10.26
N GLY A 431 10.67 0.97 -9.84
CA GLY A 431 9.38 0.80 -9.18
C GLY A 431 9.47 1.22 -7.71
N ILE A 432 8.82 2.32 -7.35
CA ILE A 432 8.68 2.80 -5.97
C ILE A 432 7.38 2.25 -5.40
N HIS A 433 7.43 1.02 -4.87
CA HIS A 433 6.26 0.37 -4.32
C HIS A 433 5.79 1.07 -3.03
N SER A 434 4.70 1.82 -3.14
CA SER A 434 4.10 2.61 -2.08
C SER A 434 2.75 2.00 -1.72
N ALA A 435 2.73 1.11 -0.73
CA ALA A 435 1.59 0.26 -0.40
C ALA A 435 0.30 1.02 -0.06
N LYS A 436 -0.84 0.60 -0.64
CA LYS A 436 -2.18 1.05 -0.23
C LYS A 436 -2.68 0.28 1.00
N PHE A 437 -2.52 -1.04 0.99
CA PHE A 437 -2.98 -1.97 2.02
C PHE A 437 -1.84 -2.42 2.95
N GLN A 438 -2.19 -3.01 4.11
CA GLN A 438 -1.17 -3.48 5.07
C GLN A 438 -0.42 -4.71 4.54
N ASN A 439 -1.13 -5.60 3.85
CA ASN A 439 -0.55 -6.80 3.23
C ASN A 439 0.58 -6.47 2.25
N GLU A 440 0.42 -5.42 1.46
CA GLU A 440 1.37 -5.03 0.42
C GLU A 440 2.69 -4.48 0.99
N LYS A 441 2.76 -4.15 2.28
CA LYS A 441 4.00 -3.70 2.92
C LYS A 441 5.01 -4.82 3.12
N ILE A 442 4.56 -6.07 3.05
CA ILE A 442 5.37 -7.26 3.29
C ILE A 442 6.15 -7.60 2.02
N LEU A 443 7.49 -7.63 2.13
CA LEU A 443 8.38 -7.83 0.98
C LEU A 443 8.11 -9.13 0.19
N SER A 444 7.78 -10.23 0.88
CA SER A 444 7.49 -11.51 0.21
C SER A 444 6.28 -11.42 -0.72
N ASN A 445 5.29 -10.59 -0.37
CA ASN A 445 4.07 -10.45 -1.16
C ASN A 445 4.32 -9.54 -2.36
N ILE A 446 5.14 -8.49 -2.19
CA ILE A 446 5.65 -7.68 -3.30
C ILE A 446 6.48 -8.55 -4.25
N LEU A 447 7.34 -9.43 -3.72
CA LEU A 447 8.12 -10.38 -4.53
C LEU A 447 7.21 -11.28 -5.36
N SER A 448 6.16 -11.86 -4.77
CA SER A 448 5.17 -12.63 -5.51
C SER A 448 4.51 -11.80 -6.61
N ALA A 449 4.14 -10.54 -6.34
CA ALA A 449 3.56 -9.65 -7.33
C ALA A 449 4.54 -9.30 -8.46
N VAL A 450 5.81 -8.98 -8.15
CA VAL A 450 6.88 -8.72 -9.13
C VAL A 450 7.03 -9.89 -10.10
N ILE A 451 6.96 -11.13 -9.61
CA ILE A 451 7.08 -12.33 -10.44
C ILE A 451 5.77 -12.65 -11.19
N ARG A 452 4.62 -12.30 -10.61
CA ARG A 452 3.30 -12.52 -11.20
C ARG A 452 3.05 -11.60 -12.40
N TYR A 453 3.44 -10.33 -12.29
CA TYR A 453 3.28 -9.30 -13.33
C TYR A 453 4.55 -9.09 -14.18
N ASP A 454 5.51 -10.02 -14.08
CA ASP A 454 6.79 -10.03 -14.80
C ASP A 454 7.59 -8.72 -14.78
N ILE A 455 7.63 -8.04 -13.63
CA ILE A 455 8.36 -6.78 -13.46
C ILE A 455 9.88 -7.04 -13.50
N SER A 456 10.55 -6.48 -14.50
CA SER A 456 12.00 -6.64 -14.76
C SER A 456 12.88 -5.55 -14.15
N HIS A 457 12.34 -4.36 -13.90
CA HIS A 457 13.12 -3.26 -13.32
C HIS A 457 13.35 -3.42 -11.81
N PRO A 458 14.35 -2.70 -11.25
CA PRO A 458 14.52 -2.58 -9.80
C PRO A 458 13.25 -2.07 -9.11
N VAL A 459 12.87 -2.73 -8.01
CA VAL A 459 11.72 -2.33 -7.19
C VAL A 459 12.19 -2.07 -5.76
N VAL A 460 11.79 -0.95 -5.18
CA VAL A 460 12.04 -0.60 -3.78
C VAL A 460 10.73 -0.59 -3.00
N ASN A 461 10.74 -1.21 -1.83
CA ASN A 461 9.61 -1.19 -0.90
C ASN A 461 9.67 0.08 -0.03
N ASP A 462 8.75 1.01 -0.26
CA ASP A 462 8.48 2.18 0.60
C ASP A 462 7.19 1.93 1.42
N PRO A 463 7.24 1.07 2.46
CA PRO A 463 6.05 0.56 3.14
C PRO A 463 5.30 1.64 3.93
N ASN A 464 5.94 2.77 4.22
CA ASN A 464 5.36 3.88 4.95
C ASN A 464 5.12 5.11 4.07
N ALA A 465 5.26 4.96 2.74
CA ALA A 465 5.07 6.02 1.76
C ALA A 465 5.91 7.28 2.10
N VAL A 466 7.14 7.10 2.59
CA VAL A 466 8.05 8.19 2.99
C VAL A 466 8.42 9.02 1.76
N LEU A 467 8.89 8.36 0.69
CA LEU A 467 9.31 9.05 -0.53
C LEU A 467 8.09 9.62 -1.27
N TRP A 468 6.99 8.87 -1.30
CA TRP A 468 5.69 9.33 -1.79
C TRP A 468 5.26 10.65 -1.13
N ASN A 469 5.31 10.72 0.20
CA ASN A 469 4.93 11.92 0.96
C ASN A 469 5.92 13.07 0.78
N GLU A 470 7.22 12.79 0.74
CA GLU A 470 8.26 13.80 0.52
C GLU A 470 8.16 14.46 -0.85
N MET A 471 7.81 13.70 -1.88
CA MET A 471 7.60 14.16 -3.24
C MET A 471 6.16 14.65 -3.50
N ASN A 472 5.28 14.55 -2.50
CA ASN A 472 3.88 14.98 -2.57
C ASN A 472 3.13 14.30 -3.73
N ILE A 473 3.28 12.98 -3.85
CA ILE A 473 2.50 12.14 -4.75
C ILE A 473 1.07 12.01 -4.19
N GLN A 474 0.07 11.90 -5.08
CA GLN A 474 -1.35 11.92 -4.70
C GLN A 474 -2.19 10.83 -5.36
N CYS A 475 -1.65 10.13 -6.37
CA CYS A 475 -2.41 9.17 -7.17
C CYS A 475 -1.52 8.00 -7.58
N TRP A 476 -2.11 6.81 -7.63
CA TRP A 476 -1.51 5.62 -8.19
C TRP A 476 -2.03 5.41 -9.62
N PRO A 477 -1.16 5.13 -10.61
CA PRO A 477 0.28 5.36 -10.59
C PRO A 477 0.64 6.85 -10.73
N THR A 478 1.87 7.22 -10.37
CA THR A 478 2.48 8.49 -10.79
C THR A 478 3.90 8.24 -11.25
N LEU A 479 4.20 8.58 -12.50
CA LEU A 479 5.56 8.52 -13.03
C LEU A 479 6.27 9.84 -12.80
N VAL A 480 7.50 9.78 -12.29
CA VAL A 480 8.36 10.95 -12.11
C VAL A 480 9.66 10.78 -12.87
N VAL A 481 9.93 11.66 -13.83
CA VAL A 481 11.20 11.65 -14.57
C VAL A 481 12.23 12.50 -13.85
N VAL A 482 13.40 11.94 -13.60
CA VAL A 482 14.51 12.53 -12.85
C VAL A 482 15.75 12.61 -13.73
N SER A 483 16.42 13.76 -13.73
CA SER A 483 17.61 14.04 -14.53
C SER A 483 18.86 13.28 -14.06
N PRO A 484 19.91 13.19 -14.89
CA PRO A 484 21.20 12.56 -14.53
C PRO A 484 21.92 13.14 -13.31
N ILE A 485 21.53 14.34 -12.87
CA ILE A 485 22.07 15.02 -11.68
C ILE A 485 21.10 14.98 -10.48
N GLY A 486 20.03 14.19 -10.58
CA GLY A 486 19.04 13.97 -9.53
C GLY A 486 17.98 15.07 -9.42
N GLN A 487 17.75 15.89 -10.45
CA GLN A 487 16.68 16.90 -10.44
C GLN A 487 15.37 16.32 -10.95
N VAL A 488 14.26 16.68 -10.32
CA VAL A 488 12.93 16.27 -10.79
C VAL A 488 12.53 17.09 -12.00
N LEU A 489 12.22 16.43 -13.11
CA LEU A 489 11.90 17.06 -14.40
C LEU A 489 10.40 17.10 -14.69
N LEU A 490 9.70 15.99 -14.50
CA LEU A 490 8.33 15.80 -14.98
C LEU A 490 7.53 14.91 -14.03
N TYR A 491 6.26 15.23 -13.83
CA TYR A 491 5.26 14.34 -13.23
C TYR A 491 4.22 13.95 -14.29
N LEU A 492 3.92 12.65 -14.39
CA LEU A 492 2.79 12.11 -15.15
C LEU A 492 1.89 11.36 -14.18
N VAL A 493 0.66 11.85 -14.00
CA VAL A 493 -0.28 11.34 -13.01
C VAL A 493 -1.30 10.45 -13.71
N GLY A 494 -1.50 9.22 -13.21
CA GLY A 494 -2.41 8.22 -13.77
C GLY A 494 -1.83 7.46 -14.97
N GLU A 495 -2.71 6.72 -15.64
CA GLU A 495 -2.39 5.87 -16.78
C GLU A 495 -2.57 6.57 -18.15
N GLY A 496 -2.12 5.92 -19.23
CA GLY A 496 -2.40 6.35 -20.61
C GLY A 496 -1.46 7.41 -21.19
N HIS A 497 -0.28 7.60 -20.60
CA HIS A 497 0.72 8.59 -21.03
C HIS A 497 1.85 8.01 -21.90
N ARG A 498 1.71 6.76 -22.39
CA ARG A 498 2.75 6.01 -23.13
C ARG A 498 3.50 6.85 -24.16
N ASN A 499 2.81 7.32 -25.20
CA ASN A 499 3.44 8.03 -26.33
C ASN A 499 4.18 9.30 -25.88
N PHE A 500 3.60 10.02 -24.92
CA PHE A 500 4.22 11.22 -24.36
C PHE A 500 5.49 10.89 -23.57
N LEU A 501 5.43 9.87 -22.72
CA LEU A 501 6.57 9.41 -21.93
C LEU A 501 7.74 9.03 -22.83
N PHE A 502 7.49 8.24 -23.87
CA PHE A 502 8.51 7.82 -24.84
C PHE A 502 9.17 9.01 -25.52
N ASN A 503 8.37 9.90 -26.12
CA ASN A 503 8.89 11.08 -26.81
C ASN A 503 9.69 12.00 -25.86
N PHE A 504 9.24 12.15 -24.61
CA PHE A 504 9.92 12.95 -23.61
C PHE A 504 11.26 12.33 -23.18
N VAL A 505 11.28 11.01 -22.92
CA VAL A 505 12.48 10.27 -22.55
C VAL A 505 13.51 10.29 -23.67
N GLU A 506 13.09 10.05 -24.91
CA GLU A 506 13.97 10.11 -26.08
C GLU A 506 14.61 11.51 -26.23
N PHE A 507 13.79 12.56 -26.15
CA PHE A 507 14.28 13.94 -26.20
C PHE A 507 15.25 14.26 -25.05
N ALA A 508 14.91 13.85 -23.82
CA ALA A 508 15.73 14.09 -22.64
C ALA A 508 17.08 13.34 -22.73
N LEU A 509 17.08 12.07 -23.15
CA LEU A 509 18.30 11.29 -23.38
C LEU A 509 19.19 11.97 -24.41
N LYS A 510 18.64 12.39 -25.57
CA LYS A 510 19.40 13.13 -26.60
C LYS A 510 20.00 14.43 -26.06
N LYS A 511 19.22 15.22 -25.33
CA LYS A 511 19.68 16.48 -24.70
C LYS A 511 20.80 16.26 -23.69
N TYR A 512 20.65 15.32 -22.77
CA TYR A 512 21.66 15.06 -21.73
C TYR A 512 22.90 14.34 -22.25
N ARG A 513 22.78 13.56 -23.33
CA ARG A 513 23.92 13.02 -24.08
C ARG A 513 24.75 14.15 -24.68
N ASN A 514 24.11 15.13 -25.33
CA ASN A 514 24.80 16.29 -25.90
C ASN A 514 25.45 17.18 -24.83
N LYS A 515 24.89 17.23 -23.61
CA LYS A 515 25.49 17.93 -22.45
C LYS A 515 26.62 17.11 -21.78
N GLY A 516 26.89 15.87 -22.18
CA GLY A 516 27.91 15.00 -21.57
C GLY A 516 27.59 14.56 -20.13
N LEU A 517 26.30 14.54 -19.76
CA LEU A 517 25.86 14.21 -18.39
C LEU A 517 25.41 12.75 -18.22
N LEU A 518 25.29 11.99 -19.31
CA LEU A 518 24.91 10.57 -19.26
C LEU A 518 26.13 9.66 -19.09
N SER A 519 25.93 8.54 -18.38
CA SER A 519 26.93 7.51 -18.16
C SER A 519 26.39 6.14 -18.59
N SER A 520 27.25 5.29 -19.14
CA SER A 520 26.92 3.93 -19.60
C SER A 520 27.26 2.83 -18.58
N HIS A 521 27.66 3.18 -17.36
CA HIS A 521 28.01 2.18 -16.34
C HIS A 521 26.83 1.24 -16.03
N ALA A 522 27.14 -0.02 -15.73
CA ALA A 522 26.13 -1.02 -15.40
C ALA A 522 25.60 -0.86 -13.97
N LEU A 523 24.36 -1.32 -13.75
CA LEU A 523 23.75 -1.44 -12.43
C LEU A 523 23.73 -2.91 -11.97
N PRO A 524 23.75 -3.18 -10.65
CA PRO A 524 23.76 -4.54 -10.11
C PRO A 524 22.37 -5.21 -10.17
N ILE A 525 21.77 -5.30 -11.36
CA ILE A 525 20.45 -5.90 -11.59
C ILE A 525 20.54 -7.43 -11.44
N GLN A 526 19.62 -8.01 -10.69
CA GLN A 526 19.50 -9.45 -10.48
C GLN A 526 18.02 -9.82 -10.37
N LEU A 527 17.45 -10.39 -11.44
CA LEU A 527 16.02 -10.68 -11.52
C LEU A 527 15.62 -11.86 -10.61
N GLU A 528 14.61 -11.64 -9.78
CA GLU A 528 14.13 -12.64 -8.82
C GLU A 528 13.53 -13.88 -9.49
N LYS A 529 12.86 -13.68 -10.64
CA LYS A 529 12.22 -14.76 -11.42
C LYS A 529 13.17 -15.88 -11.85
N SER A 530 14.47 -15.60 -11.95
CA SER A 530 15.48 -16.59 -12.35
C SER A 530 15.72 -17.70 -11.30
N SER A 531 15.25 -17.50 -10.07
CA SER A 531 15.51 -18.40 -8.94
C SER A 531 14.42 -19.44 -8.67
N LEU A 532 13.21 -19.28 -9.25
CA LEU A 532 12.05 -20.11 -8.94
C LEU A 532 11.77 -21.15 -10.03
N LYS A 533 11.55 -22.40 -9.62
CA LYS A 533 11.06 -23.48 -10.48
C LYS A 533 9.64 -23.85 -10.07
N PHE A 534 8.65 -23.52 -10.90
CA PHE A 534 7.28 -23.95 -10.72
C PHE A 534 7.07 -25.27 -11.48
N LYS A 535 6.39 -26.24 -10.84
CA LYS A 535 6.16 -27.57 -11.46
C LYS A 535 4.73 -27.72 -11.98
N ASN A 536 3.71 -27.55 -11.13
CA ASN A 536 2.35 -27.99 -11.50
C ASN A 536 1.36 -26.84 -11.76
N LEU A 537 1.35 -25.83 -10.89
CA LEU A 537 0.56 -24.60 -11.01
C LEU A 537 1.47 -23.39 -10.77
N ARG A 538 1.11 -22.23 -11.33
CA ARG A 538 1.79 -20.96 -11.11
C ARG A 538 0.76 -19.85 -10.97
N TYR A 539 0.58 -19.36 -9.74
CA TYR A 539 -0.37 -18.30 -9.40
C TYR A 539 -1.78 -18.59 -9.95
N PRO A 540 -2.44 -19.70 -9.56
CA PRO A 540 -3.80 -19.98 -9.99
C PRO A 540 -4.73 -18.85 -9.53
N GLY A 541 -5.47 -18.26 -10.46
CA GLY A 541 -6.31 -17.09 -10.20
C GLY A 541 -7.69 -17.48 -9.69
N LYS A 542 -8.43 -18.23 -10.51
CA LYS A 542 -9.83 -18.64 -10.26
C LYS A 542 -10.04 -20.10 -10.61
N LEU A 543 -11.21 -20.61 -10.21
CA LEU A 543 -11.66 -21.93 -10.56
C LEU A 543 -13.18 -21.95 -10.71
N THR A 544 -13.68 -22.93 -11.47
CA THR A 544 -15.11 -23.23 -11.61
C THR A 544 -15.31 -24.73 -11.76
N ALA A 545 -16.54 -25.20 -11.63
CA ALA A 545 -16.85 -26.63 -11.71
C ALA A 545 -17.67 -26.96 -12.94
N SER A 546 -17.51 -28.18 -13.45
CA SER A 546 -18.40 -28.70 -14.48
C SER A 546 -19.85 -28.79 -13.97
N PRO A 547 -20.86 -28.76 -14.85
CA PRO A 547 -22.28 -28.83 -14.44
C PRO A 547 -22.64 -30.07 -13.60
N CYS A 548 -21.96 -31.19 -13.82
CA CYS A 548 -22.13 -32.41 -13.02
C CYS A 548 -21.27 -32.43 -11.74
N GLY A 549 -20.48 -31.37 -11.53
CA GLY A 549 -19.58 -31.18 -10.41
C GLY A 549 -18.30 -32.03 -10.46
N LYS A 550 -18.18 -33.03 -11.33
CA LYS A 550 -17.09 -34.03 -11.29
C LYS A 550 -15.69 -33.50 -11.65
N MET A 551 -15.64 -32.38 -12.37
CA MET A 551 -14.39 -31.78 -12.85
C MET A 551 -14.33 -30.32 -12.45
N LEU A 552 -13.12 -29.79 -12.35
CA LEU A 552 -12.84 -28.38 -12.10
C LEU A 552 -12.08 -27.81 -13.29
N ALA A 553 -12.43 -26.61 -13.71
CA ALA A 553 -11.59 -25.78 -14.56
C ALA A 553 -10.86 -24.77 -13.67
N VAL A 554 -9.56 -24.62 -13.87
CA VAL A 554 -8.67 -23.77 -13.08
C VAL A 554 -7.93 -22.85 -14.02
N SER A 555 -7.96 -21.54 -13.75
CA SER A 555 -7.14 -20.59 -14.49
C SER A 555 -5.76 -20.56 -13.85
N ASP A 556 -4.81 -21.17 -14.54
CA ASP A 556 -3.41 -21.23 -14.13
C ASP A 556 -2.70 -19.98 -14.67
N SER A 557 -3.03 -18.83 -14.05
CA SER A 557 -2.80 -17.50 -14.60
C SER A 557 -1.32 -17.25 -14.95
N GLY A 558 -0.40 -17.64 -14.07
CA GLY A 558 1.03 -17.46 -14.29
C GLY A 558 1.67 -18.41 -15.31
N HIS A 559 0.95 -19.45 -15.75
CA HIS A 559 1.30 -20.23 -16.94
C HIS A 559 0.44 -19.85 -18.16
N HIS A 560 -0.37 -18.78 -18.08
CA HIS A 560 -1.17 -18.28 -19.19
C HIS A 560 -2.04 -19.40 -19.85
N GLN A 561 -2.66 -20.26 -19.04
CA GLN A 561 -3.43 -21.42 -19.51
C GLN A 561 -4.65 -21.70 -18.62
N VAL A 562 -5.57 -22.52 -19.15
CA VAL A 562 -6.69 -23.11 -18.40
C VAL A 562 -6.49 -24.62 -18.28
N LEU A 563 -6.62 -25.13 -17.06
CA LEU A 563 -6.48 -26.55 -16.74
C LEU A 563 -7.83 -27.15 -16.40
N ILE A 564 -8.12 -28.31 -16.98
CA ILE A 564 -9.26 -29.13 -16.60
C ILE A 564 -8.75 -30.28 -15.77
N ILE A 565 -9.20 -30.36 -14.51
CA ILE A 565 -8.80 -31.38 -13.56
C ILE A 565 -10.01 -32.15 -13.04
N GLU A 566 -9.82 -33.40 -12.66
CA GLU A 566 -10.76 -34.13 -11.82
C GLU A 566 -10.68 -33.64 -10.36
N ARG A 567 -11.71 -33.93 -9.55
CA ARG A 567 -11.72 -33.56 -8.11
C ARG A 567 -10.57 -34.15 -7.30
N ASN A 568 -9.96 -35.25 -7.75
CA ASN A 568 -8.80 -35.90 -7.15
C ASN A 568 -7.45 -35.26 -7.58
N GLY A 569 -7.47 -34.29 -8.51
CA GLY A 569 -6.29 -33.55 -8.96
C GLY A 569 -5.67 -34.03 -10.28
N TYR A 570 -6.22 -35.07 -10.94
CA TYR A 570 -5.70 -35.48 -12.24
C TYR A 570 -6.00 -34.46 -13.34
N VAL A 571 -4.96 -34.07 -14.08
CA VAL A 571 -5.12 -33.19 -15.24
C VAL A 571 -5.70 -33.98 -16.42
N VAL A 572 -6.89 -33.59 -16.85
CA VAL A 572 -7.59 -34.16 -18.01
C VAL A 572 -7.22 -33.41 -19.29
N LYS A 573 -7.10 -32.08 -19.21
CA LYS A 573 -6.75 -31.25 -20.38
C LYS A 573 -6.00 -30.00 -19.97
N ARG A 574 -5.02 -29.61 -20.80
CA ARG A 574 -4.36 -28.30 -20.78
C ARG A 574 -4.76 -27.53 -22.02
N ILE A 575 -5.09 -26.25 -21.85
CA ILE A 575 -5.59 -25.38 -22.90
C ILE A 575 -4.82 -24.06 -22.79
N GLY A 576 -3.93 -23.80 -23.74
CA GLY A 576 -2.91 -22.76 -23.62
C GLY A 576 -1.53 -23.29 -23.99
N THR A 577 -0.71 -22.48 -24.67
CA THR A 577 0.68 -22.85 -24.99
C THR A 577 1.66 -22.69 -23.82
N GLY A 578 1.24 -22.11 -22.70
CA GLY A 578 2.14 -21.74 -21.60
C GLY A 578 2.77 -20.35 -21.72
N PHE A 579 2.58 -19.67 -22.85
CA PHE A 579 3.16 -18.36 -23.17
C PHE A 579 2.04 -17.32 -23.29
N PRO A 580 2.27 -16.07 -22.83
CA PRO A 580 1.31 -15.00 -23.03
C PRO A 580 1.08 -14.75 -24.52
N GLY A 581 -0.18 -14.58 -24.91
CA GLY A 581 -0.54 -14.26 -26.29
C GLY A 581 -2.05 -14.22 -26.49
N PHE A 582 -2.47 -13.76 -27.67
CA PHE A 582 -3.88 -13.58 -28.03
C PHE A 582 -4.21 -14.36 -29.31
N LYS A 583 -4.30 -15.68 -29.19
CA LYS A 583 -4.53 -16.58 -30.33
C LYS A 583 -5.66 -17.57 -30.02
N ASP A 584 -6.60 -17.70 -30.94
CA ASP A 584 -7.68 -18.69 -30.92
C ASP A 584 -7.24 -20.01 -31.58
N GLY A 585 -8.02 -21.08 -31.37
CA GLY A 585 -7.78 -22.38 -32.00
C GLY A 585 -7.87 -23.55 -31.02
N GLU A 586 -7.31 -24.69 -31.43
CA GLU A 586 -7.24 -25.90 -30.58
C GLU A 586 -6.44 -25.67 -29.30
N ALA A 587 -6.66 -26.51 -28.30
CA ALA A 587 -6.07 -26.37 -26.97
C ALA A 587 -4.54 -26.17 -26.92
N HIS A 588 -3.78 -26.78 -27.84
CA HIS A 588 -2.32 -26.67 -27.89
C HIS A 588 -1.82 -25.47 -28.73
N VAL A 589 -2.72 -24.75 -29.39
CA VAL A 589 -2.44 -23.57 -30.23
C VAL A 589 -2.94 -22.29 -29.57
N SER A 590 -4.05 -22.37 -28.83
CA SER A 590 -4.66 -21.24 -28.16
C SER A 590 -3.68 -20.59 -27.18
N GLN A 591 -3.67 -19.27 -27.13
CA GLN A 591 -2.87 -18.49 -26.20
C GLN A 591 -3.78 -17.57 -25.39
N PHE A 592 -3.49 -17.48 -24.10
CA PHE A 592 -4.13 -16.56 -23.14
C PHE A 592 -3.06 -15.62 -22.60
N SER A 593 -3.46 -14.56 -21.88
CA SER A 593 -2.55 -13.72 -21.10
C SER A 593 -3.15 -13.51 -19.71
N SER A 594 -2.61 -14.27 -18.74
CA SER A 594 -2.97 -14.16 -17.32
C SER A 594 -4.48 -14.31 -17.08
N PRO A 595 -5.12 -15.41 -17.58
CA PRO A 595 -6.56 -15.59 -17.45
C PRO A 595 -6.99 -15.65 -15.98
N GLN A 596 -8.15 -15.09 -15.65
CA GLN A 596 -8.73 -15.06 -14.31
C GLN A 596 -10.06 -15.82 -14.30
N GLY A 597 -11.19 -15.12 -14.23
CA GLY A 597 -12.54 -15.66 -14.13
C GLY A 597 -12.88 -16.81 -15.05
N LEU A 598 -13.62 -17.78 -14.52
CA LEU A 598 -14.12 -18.93 -15.27
C LEU A 598 -15.59 -19.19 -14.94
N SER A 599 -16.40 -19.43 -15.97
CA SER A 599 -17.76 -19.92 -15.80
C SER A 599 -18.02 -21.09 -16.74
N TRP A 600 -18.32 -22.25 -16.18
CA TRP A 600 -18.60 -23.46 -16.96
C TRP A 600 -20.10 -23.75 -16.97
N ILE A 601 -20.68 -23.70 -18.16
CA ILE A 601 -22.08 -24.05 -18.40
C ILE A 601 -22.21 -25.02 -19.57
N GLU A 602 -22.98 -26.09 -19.39
CA GLU A 602 -23.18 -27.13 -20.40
C GLU A 602 -21.84 -27.61 -21.00
N ASN A 603 -21.63 -27.40 -22.30
CA ASN A 603 -20.43 -27.78 -23.04
C ASN A 603 -19.48 -26.60 -23.30
N VAL A 604 -19.59 -25.50 -22.55
CA VAL A 604 -18.84 -24.27 -22.77
C VAL A 604 -18.22 -23.76 -21.48
N ILE A 605 -16.96 -23.32 -21.56
CA ILE A 605 -16.27 -22.58 -20.49
C ILE A 605 -15.99 -21.18 -20.99
N PHE A 606 -16.53 -20.17 -20.31
CA PHE A 606 -16.17 -18.78 -20.54
C PHE A 606 -14.97 -18.41 -19.67
N VAL A 607 -14.03 -17.68 -20.25
CA VAL A 607 -12.77 -17.29 -19.62
C VAL A 607 -12.63 -15.77 -19.71
N ALA A 608 -12.41 -15.13 -18.56
CA ALA A 608 -11.95 -13.75 -18.50
C ALA A 608 -10.45 -13.73 -18.76
N ASP A 609 -10.04 -13.37 -19.97
CA ASP A 609 -8.64 -13.32 -20.38
C ASP A 609 -8.10 -11.91 -20.18
N THR A 610 -7.66 -11.66 -18.94
CA THR A 610 -7.60 -10.33 -18.33
C THR A 610 -6.62 -9.38 -19.00
N GLU A 611 -5.38 -9.80 -19.24
CA GLU A 611 -4.37 -8.93 -19.86
C GLU A 611 -4.54 -8.82 -21.38
N ASN A 612 -5.25 -9.75 -22.01
CA ASN A 612 -5.72 -9.58 -23.39
C ASN A 612 -6.98 -8.70 -23.47
N HIS A 613 -7.51 -8.26 -22.32
CA HIS A 613 -8.74 -7.48 -22.22
C HIS A 613 -9.89 -8.08 -23.05
N SER A 614 -10.11 -9.38 -22.90
CA SER A 614 -11.06 -10.13 -23.74
C SER A 614 -11.78 -11.24 -22.97
N ILE A 615 -12.91 -11.69 -23.52
CA ILE A 615 -13.61 -12.89 -23.05
C ILE A 615 -13.45 -13.99 -24.11
N ARG A 616 -13.00 -15.16 -23.66
CA ARG A 616 -12.79 -16.34 -24.48
C ARG A 616 -13.82 -17.40 -24.17
N GLU A 617 -14.18 -18.17 -25.16
CA GLU A 617 -15.09 -19.30 -25.10
C GLU A 617 -14.33 -20.57 -25.46
N ILE A 618 -14.35 -21.56 -24.57
CA ILE A 618 -13.77 -22.89 -24.81
C ILE A 618 -14.91 -23.88 -24.96
N ASN A 619 -15.01 -24.51 -26.13
CA ASN A 619 -15.95 -25.60 -26.35
C ASN A 619 -15.38 -26.91 -25.80
N VAL A 620 -16.07 -27.54 -24.86
CA VAL A 620 -15.60 -28.73 -24.12
C VAL A 620 -15.65 -30.00 -24.99
N ALA A 621 -16.46 -30.04 -26.04
CA ALA A 621 -16.58 -31.21 -26.90
C ALA A 621 -15.36 -31.41 -27.81
N ASN A 622 -14.73 -30.32 -28.25
CA ASN A 622 -13.59 -30.35 -29.17
C ASN A 622 -12.36 -29.57 -28.67
N TRP A 623 -12.45 -28.91 -27.51
CA TRP A 623 -11.40 -28.10 -26.89
C TRP A 623 -10.88 -26.96 -27.77
N ILE A 624 -11.77 -26.36 -28.57
CA ILE A 624 -11.46 -25.18 -29.39
C ILE A 624 -11.80 -23.91 -28.60
N THR A 625 -10.84 -22.98 -28.58
CA THR A 625 -10.97 -21.65 -27.99
C THR A 625 -11.32 -20.61 -29.06
N LYS A 626 -12.29 -19.75 -28.77
CA LYS A 626 -12.71 -18.62 -29.62
C LYS A 626 -12.86 -17.35 -28.78
N THR A 627 -12.51 -16.20 -29.35
CA THR A 627 -12.79 -14.90 -28.74
C THR A 627 -14.25 -14.46 -29.01
N ILE A 628 -14.95 -14.02 -27.97
CA ILE A 628 -16.35 -13.57 -28.07
C ILE A 628 -16.57 -12.09 -27.73
N VAL A 629 -15.71 -11.49 -26.91
CA VAL A 629 -15.74 -10.05 -26.57
C VAL A 629 -14.30 -9.54 -26.43
N GLY A 630 -14.04 -8.31 -26.85
CA GLY A 630 -12.71 -7.71 -26.80
C GLY A 630 -11.85 -8.05 -28.02
N ASN A 631 -10.85 -7.20 -28.26
CA ASN A 631 -10.01 -7.25 -29.46
C ASN A 631 -8.49 -7.35 -29.14
N GLY A 632 -8.13 -7.70 -27.91
CA GLY A 632 -6.74 -7.79 -27.48
C GLY A 632 -6.13 -6.49 -26.94
N LYS A 633 -6.90 -5.40 -26.87
CA LYS A 633 -6.44 -4.07 -26.41
C LYS A 633 -7.29 -3.54 -25.26
N GLN A 634 -6.65 -2.76 -24.40
CA GLN A 634 -7.31 -2.10 -23.28
C GLN A 634 -8.39 -1.13 -23.78
N GLY A 635 -9.64 -1.42 -23.47
CA GLY A 635 -10.78 -0.56 -23.80
C GLY A 635 -10.91 0.65 -22.89
N LYS A 636 -11.42 1.76 -23.44
CA LYS A 636 -11.79 2.98 -22.68
C LYS A 636 -13.29 3.26 -22.68
N ASP A 637 -14.07 2.40 -23.33
CA ASP A 637 -15.51 2.50 -23.42
C ASP A 637 -16.15 2.25 -22.04
N LYS A 638 -17.02 3.17 -21.60
CA LYS A 638 -17.75 3.08 -20.33
C LYS A 638 -19.25 2.78 -20.51
N GLU A 639 -19.72 2.64 -21.75
CA GLU A 639 -21.13 2.42 -22.08
C GLU A 639 -21.36 1.06 -22.76
N GLY A 640 -20.58 0.77 -23.79
CA GLY A 640 -20.72 -0.40 -24.65
C GLY A 640 -21.94 -0.36 -25.58
N GLY A 641 -22.33 -1.53 -26.09
CA GLY A 641 -23.43 -1.72 -27.03
C GLY A 641 -23.01 -2.22 -28.41
N LYS A 642 -21.72 -2.49 -28.63
CA LYS A 642 -21.21 -3.11 -29.85
C LYS A 642 -21.34 -4.64 -29.80
N LEU A 643 -21.17 -5.27 -30.95
CA LEU A 643 -21.27 -6.72 -31.12
C LEU A 643 -19.92 -7.39 -30.85
N GLY A 644 -19.93 -8.33 -29.90
CA GLY A 644 -18.85 -9.27 -29.62
C GLY A 644 -17.46 -8.64 -29.61
N ILE A 645 -16.62 -9.08 -30.56
CA ILE A 645 -15.21 -8.66 -30.71
C ILE A 645 -15.02 -7.17 -31.02
N GLU A 646 -16.03 -6.48 -31.54
CA GLU A 646 -15.97 -5.03 -31.78
C GLU A 646 -16.11 -4.22 -30.48
N GLN A 647 -16.64 -4.86 -29.43
CA GLN A 647 -16.76 -4.25 -28.12
C GLN A 647 -15.43 -4.36 -27.37
N GLU A 648 -14.77 -3.23 -27.19
CA GLU A 648 -13.61 -3.11 -26.32
C GLU A 648 -14.04 -3.16 -24.85
N ILE A 649 -13.25 -3.85 -24.03
CA ILE A 649 -13.42 -3.95 -22.58
C ILE A 649 -12.05 -3.78 -21.92
N SER A 650 -12.01 -3.57 -20.59
CA SER A 650 -10.77 -3.27 -19.88
C SER A 650 -10.59 -4.20 -18.69
N SER A 651 -9.71 -5.18 -18.85
CA SER A 651 -9.28 -6.08 -17.77
C SER A 651 -10.48 -6.81 -17.12
N PRO A 652 -11.20 -7.68 -17.87
CA PRO A 652 -12.23 -8.52 -17.29
C PRO A 652 -11.59 -9.48 -16.28
N TRP A 653 -12.13 -9.52 -15.08
CA TRP A 653 -11.53 -10.24 -13.96
C TRP A 653 -12.32 -11.48 -13.55
N ASP A 654 -13.65 -11.39 -13.61
CA ASP A 654 -14.51 -12.53 -13.35
C ASP A 654 -15.73 -12.59 -14.26
N VAL A 655 -16.27 -13.79 -14.44
CA VAL A 655 -17.44 -14.05 -15.28
C VAL A 655 -18.41 -15.02 -14.62
N VAL A 656 -19.71 -14.78 -14.77
CA VAL A 656 -20.75 -15.69 -14.31
C VAL A 656 -21.96 -15.64 -15.23
N VAL A 657 -22.54 -16.79 -15.53
CA VAL A 657 -23.75 -16.88 -16.36
C VAL A 657 -24.99 -16.67 -15.49
N GLY A 658 -25.97 -15.92 -16.01
CA GLY A 658 -27.22 -15.63 -15.32
C GLY A 658 -28.37 -15.29 -16.25
N ALA A 659 -29.51 -14.94 -15.65
CA ALA A 659 -30.69 -14.51 -16.39
C ALA A 659 -30.55 -13.09 -16.95
N SER A 660 -31.31 -12.77 -18.01
CA SER A 660 -31.31 -11.42 -18.59
C SER A 660 -31.82 -10.35 -17.62
N PRO A 661 -31.22 -9.14 -17.60
CA PRO A 661 -31.67 -8.06 -16.74
C PRO A 661 -33.14 -7.67 -16.96
N GLY A 662 -33.91 -7.58 -15.88
CA GLY A 662 -35.33 -7.22 -15.91
C GLY A 662 -36.30 -8.37 -16.20
N SER A 663 -35.82 -9.61 -16.35
CA SER A 663 -36.70 -10.77 -16.45
C SER A 663 -37.27 -11.18 -15.08
N ASP A 664 -38.55 -11.53 -15.05
CA ASP A 664 -39.27 -12.08 -13.90
C ASP A 664 -39.47 -13.60 -14.01
N THR A 665 -39.12 -14.22 -15.14
CA THR A 665 -39.50 -15.59 -15.48
C THR A 665 -38.33 -16.56 -15.46
N THR A 666 -38.62 -17.81 -15.07
CA THR A 666 -37.75 -18.98 -15.16
C THR A 666 -37.36 -19.36 -16.60
N ASP A 667 -37.91 -18.69 -17.61
CA ASP A 667 -37.70 -18.98 -19.04
C ASP A 667 -36.45 -18.29 -19.64
N CYS A 668 -35.83 -17.38 -18.90
CA CYS A 668 -34.64 -16.63 -19.34
C CYS A 668 -33.33 -17.06 -18.66
N VAL A 669 -33.29 -18.27 -18.09
CA VAL A 669 -32.13 -18.80 -17.36
C VAL A 669 -30.97 -19.00 -18.34
N ASN A 670 -29.81 -18.43 -18.00
CA ASN A 670 -28.55 -18.51 -18.77
C ASN A 670 -28.53 -17.76 -20.11
N ASN A 671 -29.28 -16.67 -20.22
CA ASN A 671 -29.28 -15.83 -21.42
C ASN A 671 -28.15 -14.80 -21.47
N CYS A 672 -27.49 -14.52 -20.34
CA CYS A 672 -26.48 -13.48 -20.24
C CYS A 672 -25.23 -13.96 -19.50
N LEU A 673 -24.08 -13.49 -19.95
CA LEU A 673 -22.80 -13.59 -19.25
C LEU A 673 -22.52 -12.25 -18.57
N TYR A 674 -22.47 -12.24 -17.24
CA TYR A 674 -22.06 -11.07 -16.46
C TYR A 674 -20.55 -11.08 -16.33
N ILE A 675 -19.95 -9.90 -16.45
CA ILE A 675 -18.51 -9.70 -16.48
C ILE A 675 -18.15 -8.63 -15.45
N ALA A 676 -17.25 -8.95 -14.52
CA ALA A 676 -16.63 -7.99 -13.64
C ALA A 676 -15.47 -7.34 -14.39
N VAL A 677 -15.67 -6.10 -14.84
CA VAL A 677 -14.68 -5.35 -15.62
C VAL A 677 -13.92 -4.46 -14.65
N ALA A 678 -12.78 -4.97 -14.19
CA ALA A 678 -11.97 -4.33 -13.16
C ALA A 678 -11.40 -2.98 -13.63
N GLY A 679 -10.92 -2.93 -14.88
CA GLY A 679 -10.20 -1.79 -15.44
C GLY A 679 -11.05 -0.54 -15.66
N THR A 680 -12.36 -0.68 -15.87
CA THR A 680 -13.30 0.46 -15.91
C THR A 680 -14.22 0.51 -14.70
N HIS A 681 -13.98 -0.30 -13.67
CA HIS A 681 -14.77 -0.33 -12.44
C HIS A 681 -16.28 -0.51 -12.68
N GLN A 682 -16.64 -1.54 -13.43
CA GLN A 682 -18.01 -1.76 -13.91
C GLN A 682 -18.39 -3.24 -13.92
N ILE A 683 -19.71 -3.47 -13.90
CA ILE A 683 -20.31 -4.77 -14.22
C ILE A 683 -20.91 -4.68 -15.61
N TRP A 684 -20.46 -5.54 -16.50
CA TRP A 684 -20.91 -5.64 -17.88
C TRP A 684 -21.78 -6.88 -18.07
N CYS A 685 -22.58 -6.86 -19.14
CA CYS A 685 -23.45 -7.94 -19.53
C CYS A 685 -23.27 -8.21 -21.02
N TYR A 686 -22.97 -9.45 -21.37
CA TYR A 686 -22.94 -9.96 -22.74
C TYR A 686 -24.13 -10.89 -22.98
N PHE A 687 -24.87 -10.67 -24.06
CA PHE A 687 -26.07 -11.43 -24.38
C PHE A 687 -25.73 -12.72 -25.15
N LEU A 688 -25.91 -13.87 -24.50
CA LEU A 688 -25.74 -15.19 -25.14
C LEU A 688 -26.92 -15.54 -26.06
N LYS A 689 -28.08 -14.95 -25.80
CA LYS A 689 -29.33 -15.04 -26.57
C LYS A 689 -30.02 -13.67 -26.56
N ASP A 690 -30.95 -13.46 -27.49
CA ASP A 690 -31.84 -12.30 -27.42
C ASP A 690 -32.58 -12.28 -26.07
N GLY A 691 -32.66 -11.11 -25.43
CA GLY A 691 -33.20 -11.03 -24.08
C GLY A 691 -33.63 -9.64 -23.66
N LEU A 692 -34.31 -9.56 -22.53
CA LEU A 692 -34.76 -8.30 -21.93
C LEU A 692 -33.59 -7.47 -21.41
N TRP A 693 -33.78 -6.15 -21.41
CA TRP A 693 -32.84 -5.19 -20.85
C TRP A 693 -33.53 -4.13 -20.01
N LEU A 694 -33.68 -4.43 -18.72
CA LEU A 694 -34.25 -3.54 -17.71
C LEU A 694 -35.55 -2.89 -18.24
N LYS A 695 -35.74 -1.58 -18.02
CA LYS A 695 -36.90 -0.80 -18.50
C LYS A 695 -36.75 -0.33 -19.96
N LYS A 696 -35.69 -0.72 -20.68
CA LYS A 696 -35.27 -0.15 -21.97
C LYS A 696 -35.55 -1.05 -23.19
N GLY A 697 -36.20 -2.20 -23.02
CA GLY A 697 -36.64 -3.07 -24.12
C GLY A 697 -35.88 -4.39 -24.19
N HIS A 698 -35.50 -4.82 -25.41
CA HIS A 698 -34.74 -6.04 -25.69
C HIS A 698 -33.36 -5.73 -26.27
N GLN A 699 -32.39 -6.61 -26.01
CA GLN A 699 -31.07 -6.61 -26.64
C GLN A 699 -30.90 -7.86 -27.48
N LYS A 700 -30.12 -7.72 -28.55
CA LYS A 700 -29.79 -8.83 -29.44
C LYS A 700 -28.66 -9.67 -28.85
N LYS A 701 -28.59 -10.91 -29.30
CA LYS A 701 -27.45 -11.80 -29.11
C LYS A 701 -26.15 -11.09 -29.49
N GLU A 702 -25.10 -11.41 -28.75
CA GLU A 702 -23.72 -10.96 -28.94
C GLU A 702 -23.46 -9.49 -28.64
N VAL A 703 -24.46 -8.74 -28.17
CA VAL A 703 -24.24 -7.37 -27.68
C VAL A 703 -23.60 -7.43 -26.29
N ALA A 704 -22.50 -6.70 -26.09
CA ALA A 704 -21.88 -6.46 -24.78
C ALA A 704 -22.05 -5.00 -24.38
N LEU A 705 -22.58 -4.74 -23.19
CA LEU A 705 -22.78 -3.39 -22.67
C LEU A 705 -22.73 -3.32 -21.15
N ARG A 706 -22.47 -2.12 -20.62
CA ARG A 706 -22.47 -1.84 -19.20
C ARG A 706 -23.84 -2.12 -18.58
N PHE A 707 -23.87 -3.01 -17.60
CA PHE A 707 -25.04 -3.27 -16.76
C PHE A 707 -25.12 -2.31 -15.57
N ALA A 708 -24.04 -2.16 -14.79
CA ALA A 708 -23.96 -1.27 -13.63
C ALA A 708 -22.56 -0.66 -13.46
N GLY A 709 -22.47 0.52 -12.84
CA GLY A 709 -21.22 1.23 -12.62
C GLY A 709 -21.04 2.46 -13.53
N SER A 710 -20.82 3.64 -12.95
CA SER A 710 -20.55 4.89 -13.67
C SER A 710 -19.22 4.85 -14.43
N GLY A 711 -18.29 4.01 -13.95
CA GLY A 711 -16.91 3.95 -14.37
C GLY A 711 -15.98 4.89 -13.61
N GLU A 712 -16.48 5.53 -12.55
CA GLU A 712 -15.65 6.13 -11.51
C GLU A 712 -15.28 5.09 -10.46
N GLU A 713 -14.09 5.20 -9.89
CA GLU A 713 -13.62 4.33 -8.82
C GLU A 713 -14.17 4.79 -7.46
N GLU A 714 -15.31 4.23 -7.04
CA GLU A 714 -15.94 4.58 -5.78
C GLU A 714 -16.69 3.40 -5.14
N ASN A 715 -16.95 3.49 -3.84
CA ASN A 715 -17.85 2.61 -3.10
C ASN A 715 -19.31 3.13 -3.12
N ARG A 716 -19.81 3.56 -4.28
CA ARG A 716 -21.14 4.20 -4.37
C ARG A 716 -22.23 3.19 -4.66
N ASN A 717 -23.14 3.02 -3.70
CA ASN A 717 -24.38 2.27 -3.87
C ASN A 717 -25.50 3.17 -4.41
N ASN A 718 -26.37 2.63 -5.27
CA ASN A 718 -27.47 3.41 -5.84
C ASN A 718 -28.60 2.51 -6.36
N SER A 719 -29.85 3.01 -6.28
CA SER A 719 -31.00 2.35 -6.90
C SER A 719 -30.94 2.33 -8.43
N TYR A 720 -30.21 3.28 -9.05
CA TYR A 720 -30.00 3.33 -10.49
C TYR A 720 -28.62 2.74 -10.83
N PRO A 721 -28.54 1.67 -11.64
CA PRO A 721 -27.29 0.96 -11.90
C PRO A 721 -26.17 1.84 -12.46
N THR A 722 -26.51 2.80 -13.33
CA THR A 722 -25.54 3.69 -13.97
C THR A 722 -25.02 4.81 -13.06
N LYS A 723 -25.67 5.05 -11.91
CA LYS A 723 -25.24 6.01 -10.89
C LYS A 723 -24.56 5.36 -9.69
N ALA A 724 -24.60 4.03 -9.61
CA ALA A 724 -23.69 3.29 -8.76
C ALA A 724 -22.29 3.33 -9.40
N SER A 725 -21.25 3.15 -8.60
CA SER A 725 -19.86 3.15 -9.04
C SER A 725 -19.17 1.96 -8.38
N PHE A 726 -18.32 1.22 -9.10
CA PHE A 726 -17.55 0.12 -8.51
C PHE A 726 -16.11 0.56 -8.20
N ALA A 727 -15.34 -0.28 -7.50
CA ALA A 727 -13.92 -0.04 -7.25
C ALA A 727 -13.18 -1.37 -7.45
N GLN A 728 -12.79 -1.60 -8.70
CA GLN A 728 -12.11 -2.83 -9.15
C GLN A 728 -12.87 -4.11 -8.78
N PRO A 729 -14.07 -4.35 -9.35
CA PRO A 729 -14.81 -5.58 -9.12
C PRO A 729 -14.02 -6.78 -9.66
N SER A 730 -13.80 -7.79 -8.83
CA SER A 730 -12.89 -8.92 -9.14
C SER A 730 -13.51 -10.32 -8.99
N GLY A 731 -14.72 -10.42 -8.43
CA GLY A 731 -15.38 -11.70 -8.23
C GLY A 731 -16.90 -11.58 -8.29
N LEU A 732 -17.56 -12.60 -8.82
CA LEU A 732 -19.00 -12.63 -9.06
C LEU A 732 -19.62 -13.95 -8.62
N ALA A 733 -20.78 -13.86 -7.99
CA ALA A 733 -21.64 -15.02 -7.76
C ALA A 733 -23.11 -14.67 -7.94
N ILE A 734 -23.88 -15.56 -8.55
CA ILE A 734 -25.33 -15.38 -8.70
C ILE A 734 -26.06 -16.42 -7.85
N ILE A 735 -27.05 -15.95 -7.10
CA ILE A 735 -28.05 -16.82 -6.47
C ILE A 735 -29.43 -16.18 -6.63
N LYS A 736 -30.36 -16.92 -7.24
CA LYS A 736 -31.69 -16.42 -7.61
C LYS A 736 -31.59 -15.16 -8.49
N ASN A 737 -32.14 -14.03 -8.04
CA ASN A 737 -32.19 -12.77 -8.77
C ASN A 737 -31.17 -11.72 -8.25
N GLN A 738 -30.13 -12.17 -7.55
CA GLN A 738 -29.11 -11.32 -6.96
C GLN A 738 -27.73 -11.73 -7.47
N LEU A 739 -26.99 -10.75 -7.99
CA LEU A 739 -25.58 -10.87 -8.34
C LEU A 739 -24.74 -10.26 -7.20
N PHE A 740 -23.90 -11.07 -6.58
CA PHE A 740 -22.93 -10.63 -5.59
C PHE A 740 -21.61 -10.28 -6.27
N VAL A 741 -20.98 -9.22 -5.79
CA VAL A 741 -19.75 -8.65 -6.35
C VAL A 741 -18.73 -8.52 -5.23
N ALA A 742 -17.58 -9.17 -5.37
CA ALA A 742 -16.39 -8.86 -4.59
C ALA A 742 -15.74 -7.61 -5.20
N ASP A 743 -15.80 -6.50 -4.47
CA ASP A 743 -15.36 -5.19 -4.92
C ASP A 743 -14.08 -4.80 -4.16
N SER A 744 -12.96 -5.06 -4.81
CA SER A 744 -11.66 -5.26 -4.15
C SER A 744 -11.10 -3.98 -3.55
N GLU A 745 -11.06 -2.90 -4.34
CA GLU A 745 -10.42 -1.64 -3.93
C GLU A 745 -11.23 -0.89 -2.87
N SER A 746 -12.54 -1.13 -2.77
CA SER A 746 -13.38 -0.65 -1.65
C SER A 746 -13.38 -1.59 -0.44
N SER A 747 -12.81 -2.79 -0.59
CA SER A 747 -12.82 -3.86 0.42
C SER A 747 -14.23 -4.20 0.90
N SER A 748 -15.11 -4.51 -0.05
CA SER A 748 -16.52 -4.78 0.24
C SER A 748 -17.12 -5.89 -0.61
N ILE A 749 -18.22 -6.45 -0.11
CA ILE A 749 -19.13 -7.28 -0.92
C ILE A 749 -20.38 -6.46 -1.21
N ARG A 750 -20.81 -6.47 -2.47
CA ARG A 750 -21.99 -5.74 -2.94
C ARG A 750 -22.98 -6.69 -3.60
N SER A 751 -24.23 -6.28 -3.67
CA SER A 751 -25.29 -7.00 -4.37
C SER A 751 -25.90 -6.11 -5.45
N VAL A 752 -26.13 -6.67 -6.63
CA VAL A 752 -26.85 -6.07 -7.74
C VAL A 752 -28.10 -6.89 -8.00
N ASP A 753 -29.26 -6.24 -7.88
CA ASP A 753 -30.54 -6.87 -8.17
C ASP A 753 -30.72 -7.01 -9.70
N LEU A 754 -30.90 -8.22 -10.21
CA LEU A 754 -30.95 -8.47 -11.66
C LEU A 754 -32.25 -7.93 -12.31
N LYS A 755 -33.31 -7.71 -11.53
CA LYS A 755 -34.58 -7.15 -12.04
C LYS A 755 -34.51 -5.64 -12.21
N THR A 756 -33.95 -4.94 -11.22
CA THR A 756 -33.97 -3.49 -11.13
C THR A 756 -32.65 -2.82 -11.47
N GLY A 757 -31.54 -3.57 -11.39
CA GLY A 757 -30.17 -3.06 -11.47
C GLY A 757 -29.71 -2.31 -10.22
N ALA A 758 -30.49 -2.33 -9.13
CA ALA A 758 -30.13 -1.60 -7.91
C ALA A 758 -28.90 -2.22 -7.25
N VAL A 759 -27.88 -1.39 -6.96
CA VAL A 759 -26.65 -1.77 -6.29
C VAL A 759 -26.74 -1.41 -4.80
N LYS A 760 -26.49 -2.39 -3.93
CA LYS A 760 -26.52 -2.24 -2.47
C LYS A 760 -25.27 -2.83 -1.84
N GLY A 761 -24.83 -2.25 -0.71
CA GLY A 761 -23.76 -2.82 0.09
C GLY A 761 -24.25 -4.02 0.90
N VAL A 762 -23.42 -5.05 1.04
CA VAL A 762 -23.69 -6.25 1.83
C VAL A 762 -22.86 -6.19 3.11
N VAL A 763 -21.54 -6.20 3.00
CA VAL A 763 -20.58 -6.11 4.12
C VAL A 763 -19.30 -5.39 3.70
N GLY A 764 -18.53 -4.88 4.68
CA GLY A 764 -17.29 -4.14 4.42
C GLY A 764 -17.53 -2.67 4.09
N ALA A 765 -16.50 -2.00 3.57
CA ALA A 765 -16.55 -0.60 3.11
C ALA A 765 -16.85 0.46 4.20
N ASP A 766 -16.99 1.72 3.73
CA ASP A 766 -17.44 2.89 4.50
C ASP A 766 -18.83 3.38 4.05
N ARG A 767 -19.41 4.31 4.82
CA ARG A 767 -20.59 5.08 4.38
C ARG A 767 -20.23 6.15 3.37
N ASP A 768 -19.03 6.73 3.48
CA ASP A 768 -18.53 7.67 2.49
C ASP A 768 -18.19 6.90 1.19
N PRO A 769 -18.90 7.17 0.07
CA PRO A 769 -18.63 6.47 -1.18
C PRO A 769 -17.24 6.75 -1.74
N THR A 770 -16.60 7.85 -1.35
CA THR A 770 -15.25 8.22 -1.84
C THR A 770 -14.13 7.61 -1.01
N ASN A 771 -14.44 7.02 0.16
CA ASN A 771 -13.44 6.41 1.03
C ASN A 771 -13.14 4.96 0.60
N LEU A 772 -12.06 4.79 -0.15
CA LEU A 772 -11.52 3.47 -0.56
C LEU A 772 -10.49 2.89 0.44
N PHE A 773 -10.35 3.48 1.62
CA PHE A 773 -9.36 3.09 2.64
C PHE A 773 -10.00 2.49 3.90
N SER A 774 -11.27 2.06 3.82
CA SER A 774 -12.01 1.44 4.93
C SER A 774 -11.85 -0.09 4.94
N TYR A 775 -10.61 -0.52 5.03
CA TYR A 775 -10.21 -1.93 5.04
C TYR A 775 -9.73 -2.40 6.42
N GLY A 776 -9.59 -3.71 6.59
CA GLY A 776 -9.08 -4.33 7.82
C GLY A 776 -9.52 -5.79 7.94
N ASP A 777 -9.32 -6.38 9.12
CA ASP A 777 -9.76 -7.75 9.41
C ASP A 777 -10.62 -7.75 10.68
N VAL A 778 -11.92 -7.48 10.51
CA VAL A 778 -12.86 -7.41 11.63
C VAL A 778 -14.13 -8.15 11.25
N ASP A 779 -14.51 -9.13 12.06
CA ASP A 779 -15.79 -9.81 11.94
C ASP A 779 -16.90 -8.92 12.52
N GLY A 780 -18.07 -8.91 11.89
CA GLY A 780 -19.13 -7.97 12.25
C GLY A 780 -20.31 -8.00 11.30
N ILE A 781 -21.22 -7.05 11.46
CA ILE A 781 -22.46 -6.98 10.67
C ILE A 781 -22.39 -5.76 9.73
N GLY A 782 -22.68 -5.98 8.44
CA GLY A 782 -22.72 -4.94 7.42
C GLY A 782 -21.39 -4.16 7.35
N LEU A 783 -21.46 -2.84 7.50
CA LEU A 783 -20.31 -1.93 7.45
C LEU A 783 -19.34 -2.09 8.63
N ASN A 784 -19.75 -2.74 9.73
CA ASN A 784 -18.85 -2.98 10.87
C ASN A 784 -17.86 -4.11 10.58
N ALA A 785 -18.22 -5.02 9.67
CA ALA A 785 -17.24 -5.97 9.15
C ALA A 785 -16.18 -5.21 8.34
N LYS A 786 -14.95 -5.72 8.37
CA LYS A 786 -13.84 -5.22 7.56
C LYS A 786 -13.19 -6.39 6.84
N LEU A 787 -12.96 -6.15 5.55
CA LEU A 787 -12.27 -7.02 4.60
C LEU A 787 -11.02 -6.29 4.11
N GLN A 788 -10.14 -6.98 3.42
CA GLN A 788 -8.96 -6.39 2.78
C GLN A 788 -8.80 -7.01 1.40
N HIS A 789 -9.12 -6.19 0.38
CA HIS A 789 -8.99 -6.55 -1.04
C HIS A 789 -9.53 -7.96 -1.38
N PRO A 790 -10.83 -8.24 -1.11
CA PRO A 790 -11.43 -9.54 -1.39
C PRO A 790 -11.55 -9.76 -2.89
N LEU A 791 -10.93 -10.82 -3.41
CA LEU A 791 -10.91 -11.08 -4.85
C LEU A 791 -12.09 -11.92 -5.34
N ASP A 792 -12.73 -12.71 -4.47
CA ASP A 792 -13.80 -13.60 -4.91
C ASP A 792 -14.92 -13.85 -3.91
N VAL A 793 -16.07 -14.27 -4.45
CA VAL A 793 -17.26 -14.63 -3.67
C VAL A 793 -17.98 -15.82 -4.30
N ALA A 794 -18.42 -16.78 -3.48
CA ALA A 794 -19.31 -17.88 -3.87
C ALA A 794 -20.62 -17.80 -3.07
N ALA A 795 -21.75 -18.10 -3.69
CA ALA A 795 -23.08 -17.99 -3.05
C ALA A 795 -23.81 -19.34 -3.04
N VAL A 796 -24.06 -19.90 -1.86
CA VAL A 796 -24.75 -21.20 -1.68
C VAL A 796 -25.63 -21.18 -0.42
N ASN A 797 -26.86 -21.71 -0.52
CA ASN A 797 -27.77 -21.95 0.61
C ASN A 797 -27.97 -20.77 1.58
N GLY A 798 -28.02 -19.53 1.08
CA GLY A 798 -28.21 -18.33 1.92
C GLY A 798 -26.94 -17.84 2.63
N HIS A 799 -25.79 -18.40 2.27
CA HIS A 799 -24.47 -17.97 2.71
C HIS A 799 -23.65 -17.47 1.50
N LEU A 800 -22.80 -16.48 1.76
CA LEU A 800 -21.74 -16.08 0.84
C LEU A 800 -20.41 -16.49 1.45
N TYR A 801 -19.56 -17.17 0.69
CA TYR A 801 -18.19 -17.46 1.07
C TYR A 801 -17.28 -16.49 0.33
N VAL A 802 -16.45 -15.78 1.07
CA VAL A 802 -15.62 -14.68 0.56
C VAL A 802 -14.17 -15.07 0.69
N ALA A 803 -13.42 -15.00 -0.42
CA ALA A 803 -11.97 -15.03 -0.40
C ALA A 803 -11.47 -13.63 0.00
N ASP A 804 -11.20 -13.44 1.30
CA ASP A 804 -10.70 -12.19 1.86
C ASP A 804 -9.17 -12.15 1.72
N SER A 805 -8.72 -11.89 0.49
CA SER A 805 -7.43 -12.30 -0.03
C SER A 805 -6.25 -11.73 0.76
N TYR A 806 -6.23 -10.43 1.04
CA TYR A 806 -5.12 -9.78 1.75
C TYR A 806 -5.17 -9.97 3.27
N ASN A 807 -6.27 -10.49 3.80
CA ASN A 807 -6.32 -11.00 5.18
C ASN A 807 -5.94 -12.50 5.25
N HIS A 808 -5.67 -13.14 4.11
CA HIS A 808 -5.30 -14.56 4.01
C HIS A 808 -6.33 -15.49 4.66
N LYS A 809 -7.62 -15.17 4.47
CA LYS A 809 -8.75 -15.82 5.14
C LYS A 809 -9.89 -16.09 4.19
N ILE A 810 -10.68 -17.10 4.55
CA ILE A 810 -11.99 -17.34 3.98
C ILE A 810 -13.03 -16.89 4.99
N LYS A 811 -13.90 -15.98 4.60
CA LYS A 811 -15.00 -15.49 5.43
C LYS A 811 -16.34 -16.04 4.95
N VAL A 812 -17.30 -16.10 5.86
CA VAL A 812 -18.68 -16.46 5.56
C VAL A 812 -19.60 -15.31 5.95
N VAL A 813 -20.51 -14.94 5.05
CA VAL A 813 -21.53 -13.93 5.26
C VAL A 813 -22.89 -14.60 5.27
N ASN A 814 -23.64 -14.43 6.35
CA ASN A 814 -25.04 -14.86 6.39
C ASN A 814 -25.92 -13.78 5.73
N MET A 815 -26.61 -14.13 4.66
CA MET A 815 -27.38 -13.18 3.86
C MET A 815 -28.63 -12.63 4.57
N SER A 816 -29.12 -13.32 5.61
CA SER A 816 -30.34 -12.92 6.34
C SER A 816 -30.09 -11.76 7.31
N ASN A 817 -28.92 -11.75 7.96
CA ASN A 817 -28.57 -10.75 8.98
C ASN A 817 -27.31 -9.94 8.64
N LEU A 818 -26.68 -10.21 7.49
CA LEU A 818 -25.46 -9.57 7.01
C LEU A 818 -24.26 -9.69 7.97
N SER A 819 -24.24 -10.74 8.79
CA SER A 819 -23.11 -11.07 9.66
C SER A 819 -22.00 -11.71 8.85
N CYS A 820 -20.80 -11.11 8.87
CA CYS A 820 -19.56 -11.62 8.30
C CYS A 820 -18.66 -12.14 9.42
N THR A 821 -18.23 -13.40 9.30
CA THR A 821 -17.33 -14.05 10.26
C THR A 821 -16.24 -14.84 9.55
N THR A 822 -15.09 -14.99 10.18
CA THR A 822 -14.00 -15.84 9.69
C THR A 822 -14.46 -17.31 9.69
N LEU A 823 -14.43 -17.96 8.53
CA LEU A 823 -14.71 -19.38 8.38
C LEU A 823 -13.43 -20.20 8.57
N ALA A 824 -12.37 -19.83 7.86
CA ALA A 824 -11.06 -20.50 7.88
C ALA A 824 -9.92 -19.51 7.62
N GLY A 825 -8.71 -19.87 8.07
CA GLY A 825 -7.51 -19.06 7.95
C GLY A 825 -7.14 -18.35 9.26
N ASN A 826 -5.89 -18.47 9.67
CA ASN A 826 -5.36 -17.77 10.86
C ASN A 826 -4.82 -16.35 10.55
N GLY A 827 -4.77 -15.96 9.27
CA GLY A 827 -4.21 -14.68 8.81
C GLY A 827 -2.69 -14.67 8.62
N VAL A 828 -2.04 -15.83 8.73
CA VAL A 828 -0.61 -16.02 8.47
C VAL A 828 -0.44 -16.64 7.10
N VAL A 829 0.55 -16.12 6.36
CA VAL A 829 0.98 -16.68 5.06
C VAL A 829 1.63 -18.03 5.26
N GLY A 830 1.10 -19.07 4.61
CA GLY A 830 1.67 -20.42 4.65
C GLY A 830 0.77 -21.46 4.00
N ILE A 831 1.21 -22.73 4.03
CA ILE A 831 0.56 -23.88 3.38
C ILE A 831 -0.06 -24.87 4.37
N LYS A 832 -0.12 -24.52 5.66
CA LYS A 832 -0.55 -25.43 6.72
C LYS A 832 -2.00 -25.88 6.51
N ASN A 833 -2.19 -27.20 6.51
CA ASN A 833 -3.48 -27.89 6.51
C ASN A 833 -3.97 -28.17 7.94
N GLY A 834 -5.21 -28.67 8.07
CA GLY A 834 -5.81 -29.05 9.35
C GLY A 834 -7.13 -28.35 9.62
N ASP A 835 -7.46 -28.08 10.89
CA ASP A 835 -8.70 -27.42 11.26
C ASP A 835 -8.81 -26.03 10.63
N PHE A 836 -10.02 -25.62 10.24
CA PHE A 836 -10.31 -24.36 9.55
C PHE A 836 -9.56 -23.14 10.11
N LEU A 837 -9.60 -22.92 11.43
CA LEU A 837 -8.99 -21.74 12.06
C LEU A 837 -7.46 -21.81 12.19
N SER A 838 -6.88 -23.00 12.02
CA SER A 838 -5.43 -23.22 12.10
C SER A 838 -4.75 -23.25 10.74
N ALA A 839 -5.55 -23.39 9.67
CA ALA A 839 -5.07 -23.41 8.30
C ALA A 839 -4.50 -22.04 7.89
N GLU A 840 -3.57 -22.09 6.96
CA GLU A 840 -2.87 -20.93 6.42
C GLU A 840 -3.14 -20.83 4.92
N PHE A 841 -3.26 -19.60 4.41
CA PHE A 841 -3.48 -19.28 3.00
C PHE A 841 -2.53 -18.15 2.60
N ASN A 842 -2.39 -17.88 1.31
CA ASN A 842 -1.59 -16.77 0.81
C ASN A 842 -2.26 -16.15 -0.43
N GLU A 843 -2.92 -15.01 -0.21
CA GLU A 843 -3.68 -14.27 -1.21
C GLU A 843 -4.60 -15.16 -2.07
N PRO A 844 -5.59 -15.85 -1.48
CA PRO A 844 -6.52 -16.67 -2.25
C PRO A 844 -7.30 -15.81 -3.26
N GLY A 845 -7.16 -16.10 -4.55
CA GLY A 845 -7.74 -15.33 -5.65
C GLY A 845 -9.14 -15.80 -6.09
N GLY A 846 -9.48 -17.06 -5.78
CA GLY A 846 -10.71 -17.68 -6.27
C GLY A 846 -11.34 -18.68 -5.30
N ILE A 847 -12.67 -18.79 -5.32
CA ILE A 847 -13.45 -19.65 -4.43
C ILE A 847 -14.70 -20.19 -5.13
N ILE A 848 -14.97 -21.49 -4.99
CA ILE A 848 -16.24 -22.10 -5.37
C ILE A 848 -16.73 -23.05 -4.30
N CYS A 849 -18.04 -23.25 -4.22
CA CYS A 849 -18.67 -24.19 -3.31
C CYS A 849 -19.44 -25.24 -4.10
N LEU A 850 -19.11 -26.52 -3.88
CA LEU A 850 -19.74 -27.68 -4.48
C LEU A 850 -20.21 -28.59 -3.35
N ASP A 851 -21.52 -28.80 -3.25
CA ASP A 851 -22.11 -29.59 -2.17
C ASP A 851 -21.64 -29.06 -0.79
N ASP A 852 -21.05 -29.91 0.05
CA ASP A 852 -20.46 -29.55 1.34
C ASP A 852 -18.95 -29.26 1.26
N THR A 853 -18.41 -28.96 0.07
CA THR A 853 -16.97 -28.78 -0.16
C THR A 853 -16.68 -27.45 -0.86
N ILE A 854 -15.77 -26.66 -0.30
CA ILE A 854 -15.30 -25.41 -0.89
C ILE A 854 -13.91 -25.61 -1.46
N TYR A 855 -13.72 -25.27 -2.73
CA TYR A 855 -12.41 -25.28 -3.39
C TYR A 855 -11.90 -23.84 -3.54
N ILE A 856 -10.61 -23.64 -3.30
CA ILE A 856 -9.97 -22.33 -3.26
C ILE A 856 -8.72 -22.35 -4.13
N ALA A 857 -8.55 -21.34 -4.98
CA ALA A 857 -7.29 -21.04 -5.65
C ALA A 857 -6.42 -20.23 -4.70
N ASP A 858 -5.42 -20.88 -4.09
CA ASP A 858 -4.51 -20.30 -3.12
C ASP A 858 -3.27 -19.77 -3.86
N THR A 859 -3.44 -18.58 -4.43
CA THR A 859 -2.66 -18.07 -5.57
C THR A 859 -1.17 -18.01 -5.29
N ASN A 860 -0.73 -17.35 -4.23
CA ASN A 860 0.70 -17.21 -3.94
C ASN A 860 1.33 -18.48 -3.34
N ASN A 861 0.51 -19.45 -2.94
CA ASN A 861 1.00 -20.78 -2.56
C ASN A 861 1.09 -21.72 -3.77
N HIS A 862 0.55 -21.35 -4.94
CA HIS A 862 0.53 -22.18 -6.15
C HIS A 862 -0.25 -23.48 -5.97
N LEU A 863 -1.33 -23.46 -5.17
CA LEU A 863 -2.08 -24.66 -4.77
C LEU A 863 -3.60 -24.48 -4.94
N ILE A 864 -4.30 -25.62 -4.96
CA ILE A 864 -5.76 -25.67 -4.78
C ILE A 864 -6.03 -26.24 -3.40
N ARG A 865 -6.76 -25.48 -2.57
CA ARG A 865 -7.12 -25.86 -1.20
C ARG A 865 -8.58 -26.29 -1.14
N VAL A 866 -8.88 -27.23 -0.26
CA VAL A 866 -10.20 -27.84 -0.13
C VAL A 866 -10.66 -27.76 1.32
N LEU A 867 -11.80 -27.13 1.54
CA LEU A 867 -12.46 -27.03 2.84
C LEU A 867 -13.68 -27.94 2.80
N ASN A 868 -13.68 -28.95 3.66
CA ASN A 868 -14.86 -29.79 3.84
C ASN A 868 -15.71 -29.24 4.99
N LEU A 869 -16.92 -28.76 4.69
CA LEU A 869 -17.82 -28.12 5.66
C LEU A 869 -18.32 -29.12 6.72
N THR A 870 -18.38 -30.40 6.40
CA THR A 870 -18.83 -31.47 7.30
C THR A 870 -17.75 -31.86 8.30
N THR A 871 -16.52 -32.12 7.84
CA THR A 871 -15.39 -32.50 8.71
C THR A 871 -14.69 -31.30 9.34
N ARG A 872 -14.90 -30.10 8.79
CA ARG A 872 -14.23 -28.84 9.16
C ARG A 872 -12.70 -28.89 9.04
N LEU A 873 -12.22 -29.63 8.04
CA LEU A 873 -10.80 -29.76 7.72
C LEU A 873 -10.45 -29.09 6.38
N VAL A 874 -9.25 -28.51 6.35
CA VAL A 874 -8.56 -28.01 5.16
C VAL A 874 -7.53 -29.02 4.69
N SER A 875 -7.60 -29.39 3.42
CA SER A 875 -6.61 -30.20 2.72
C SER A 875 -6.15 -29.52 1.42
N THR A 876 -5.17 -30.11 0.75
CA THR A 876 -4.62 -29.63 -0.52
C THR A 876 -4.86 -30.68 -1.59
N VAL A 877 -5.29 -30.26 -2.78
CA VAL A 877 -5.33 -31.13 -3.96
C VAL A 877 -3.97 -31.10 -4.64
N SER A 878 -3.35 -32.27 -4.73
CA SER A 878 -2.15 -32.45 -5.54
C SER A 878 -2.54 -32.50 -7.01
N VAL A 879 -2.16 -31.48 -7.79
CA VAL A 879 -2.35 -31.50 -9.24
C VAL A 879 -1.33 -32.45 -9.85
N ILE A 880 -1.79 -33.52 -10.49
CA ILE A 880 -0.94 -34.61 -11.01
C ILE A 880 -0.97 -34.59 -12.53
N ASN A 881 0.21 -34.49 -13.13
CA ASN A 881 0.40 -34.54 -14.58
C ASN A 881 0.91 -35.93 -14.99
N LEU A 882 0.01 -36.78 -15.49
CA LEU A 882 0.36 -38.14 -15.90
C LEU A 882 1.32 -38.17 -17.10
N LEU A 883 1.34 -37.13 -17.96
CA LEU A 883 2.24 -37.05 -19.11
C LEU A 883 3.71 -36.80 -18.71
N GLU A 884 3.97 -35.95 -17.71
CA GLU A 884 5.34 -35.70 -17.21
C GLU A 884 5.94 -36.91 -16.49
N ILE A 885 5.10 -37.72 -15.84
CA ILE A 885 5.52 -38.98 -15.20
C ILE A 885 5.97 -40.02 -16.25
N LEU A 886 5.48 -39.92 -17.48
CA LEU A 886 5.84 -40.80 -18.59
C LEU A 886 7.07 -40.30 -19.37
N GLU A 887 7.39 -39.01 -19.32
CA GLU A 887 8.49 -38.39 -20.09
C GLU A 887 9.78 -38.16 -19.29
N THR A 888 9.74 -38.16 -17.95
CA THR A 888 10.91 -37.85 -17.12
C THR A 888 11.52 -39.09 -16.46
N ASP A 889 12.62 -39.60 -17.03
CA ASP A 889 13.51 -40.60 -16.39
C ASP A 889 14.27 -40.06 -15.16
N ASN A 890 13.96 -38.85 -14.66
CA ASN A 890 14.64 -38.19 -13.55
C ASN A 890 13.73 -38.01 -12.32
N PHE A 891 13.75 -39.01 -11.45
CA PHE A 891 13.08 -39.05 -10.14
C PHE A 891 13.92 -38.41 -9.01
N ASP A 892 14.22 -37.10 -9.08
CA ASP A 892 14.95 -36.40 -7.99
C ASP A 892 14.04 -35.44 -7.19
N GLY A 893 12.74 -35.76 -7.06
CA GLY A 893 11.74 -34.83 -6.54
C GLY A 893 11.02 -35.21 -5.24
N PHE A 894 11.17 -36.42 -4.72
CA PHE A 894 10.42 -36.88 -3.53
C PHE A 894 11.39 -37.27 -2.41
N PRO A 895 11.23 -36.79 -1.17
CA PRO A 895 11.97 -37.31 -0.04
C PRO A 895 11.40 -38.70 0.30
N VAL A 896 12.00 -39.75 -0.27
CA VAL A 896 11.64 -41.15 0.03
C VAL A 896 12.85 -41.87 0.59
N ALA A 897 12.62 -42.64 1.66
CA ALA A 897 13.59 -43.59 2.18
C ALA A 897 13.84 -44.70 1.15
N VAL A 898 14.92 -44.57 0.37
CA VAL A 898 15.34 -45.60 -0.59
C VAL A 898 15.88 -46.80 0.17
N SER A 899 15.25 -47.97 0.05
CA SER A 899 15.91 -49.23 0.38
C SER A 899 17.03 -49.45 -0.63
N LYS A 900 18.27 -49.50 -0.14
CA LYS A 900 19.48 -49.70 -0.93
C LYS A 900 19.45 -51.02 -1.72
N THR A 901 20.24 -50.99 -2.81
CA THR A 901 20.78 -52.09 -3.63
C THR A 901 19.83 -52.79 -4.61
N SER A 902 19.71 -52.25 -5.82
CA SER A 902 19.53 -53.06 -7.04
C SER A 902 20.25 -52.37 -8.20
N GLU A 903 21.12 -53.08 -8.92
CA GLU A 903 21.76 -52.59 -10.16
C GLU A 903 20.67 -52.23 -11.20
N LYS A 904 20.76 -51.04 -11.78
CA LYS A 904 19.79 -50.54 -12.76
C LYS A 904 19.96 -51.28 -14.09
N LEU A 905 18.89 -51.87 -14.61
CA LEU A 905 18.88 -52.49 -15.94
C LEU A 905 19.02 -51.37 -16.99
N LEU A 906 20.13 -51.33 -17.73
CA LEU A 906 20.38 -50.30 -18.74
C LEU A 906 19.61 -50.62 -20.03
N VAL A 907 18.44 -49.99 -20.18
CA VAL A 907 17.62 -50.03 -21.38
C VAL A 907 18.06 -48.91 -22.34
N GLY A 908 18.24 -49.21 -23.63
CA GLY A 908 18.74 -48.26 -24.63
C GLY A 908 17.68 -47.26 -25.10
N ALA A 909 18.12 -46.10 -25.62
CA ALA A 909 17.27 -44.97 -26.00
C ALA A 909 16.21 -45.25 -27.09
N ASN A 910 16.32 -46.36 -27.83
CA ASN A 910 15.42 -46.75 -28.92
C ASN A 910 14.43 -47.88 -28.53
N THR A 911 14.15 -48.03 -27.24
CA THR A 911 13.32 -49.13 -26.73
C THR A 911 11.83 -48.88 -26.94
N SER A 912 11.09 -49.89 -27.41
CA SER A 912 9.64 -49.81 -27.57
C SER A 912 8.95 -49.72 -26.20
N VAL A 913 8.27 -48.59 -25.98
CA VAL A 913 7.45 -48.34 -24.79
C VAL A 913 6.00 -48.70 -25.10
N THR A 914 5.41 -49.58 -24.29
CA THR A 914 4.00 -49.98 -24.38
C THR A 914 3.28 -49.48 -23.13
N VAL A 915 2.25 -48.66 -23.34
CA VAL A 915 1.38 -48.16 -22.25
C VAL A 915 0.07 -48.92 -22.32
N LEU A 916 -0.31 -49.58 -21.23
CA LEU A 916 -1.55 -50.35 -21.14
C LEU A 916 -2.68 -49.50 -20.52
N ASP A 917 -3.92 -49.82 -20.89
CA ASP A 917 -5.11 -49.18 -20.32
C ASP A 917 -5.19 -49.31 -18.79
N HIS A 918 -5.74 -48.28 -18.15
CA HIS A 918 -5.93 -48.24 -16.71
C HIS A 918 -6.76 -49.43 -16.21
N LYS A 919 -6.30 -50.09 -15.15
CA LYS A 919 -7.09 -51.13 -14.47
C LYS A 919 -7.57 -50.64 -13.11
N LYS A 920 -8.86 -50.82 -12.87
CA LYS A 920 -9.48 -50.58 -11.56
C LYS A 920 -9.28 -51.81 -10.69
N CYS A 921 -8.74 -51.62 -9.50
CA CYS A 921 -8.46 -52.69 -8.55
C CYS A 921 -8.67 -52.18 -7.13
N ASN A 922 -9.00 -53.06 -6.19
CA ASN A 922 -9.13 -52.68 -4.80
C ASN A 922 -7.77 -52.63 -4.10
N LEU A 923 -7.18 -51.43 -4.11
CA LEU A 923 -5.88 -51.14 -3.49
C LEU A 923 -6.00 -50.88 -1.98
N SER A 924 -7.17 -51.07 -1.37
CA SER A 924 -7.33 -51.03 0.11
C SER A 924 -6.94 -52.35 0.80
N SER A 925 -6.69 -53.41 0.02
CA SER A 925 -6.23 -54.72 0.48
C SER A 925 -4.94 -55.15 -0.26
N HIS A 926 -4.25 -56.19 0.21
CA HIS A 926 -3.08 -56.71 -0.50
C HIS A 926 -3.49 -57.18 -1.89
N SER A 927 -2.91 -56.56 -2.92
CA SER A 927 -3.21 -56.87 -4.32
C SER A 927 -2.03 -57.59 -4.97
N THR A 928 -2.26 -58.36 -6.03
CA THR A 928 -1.17 -59.01 -6.80
C THR A 928 -1.28 -58.66 -8.28
N PHE A 929 -0.20 -58.15 -8.85
CA PHE A 929 -0.03 -57.89 -10.26
C PHE A 929 0.66 -59.09 -10.93
N PHE A 930 0.13 -59.54 -12.07
CA PHE A 930 0.71 -60.55 -12.94
C PHE A 930 0.92 -59.97 -14.33
N LEU A 931 2.09 -60.19 -14.91
CA LEU A 931 2.39 -59.89 -16.31
C LEU A 931 2.74 -61.18 -17.03
N HIS A 932 1.90 -61.59 -17.97
CA HIS A 932 2.19 -62.68 -18.88
C HIS A 932 2.90 -62.18 -20.14
N VAL A 933 3.97 -62.86 -20.52
CA VAL A 933 4.84 -62.51 -21.64
C VAL A 933 4.79 -63.65 -22.64
N SER A 934 4.16 -63.45 -23.81
CA SER A 934 4.04 -64.50 -24.83
C SER A 934 4.91 -64.20 -26.05
N LEU A 935 5.83 -65.12 -26.37
CA LEU A 935 6.69 -65.04 -27.54
C LEU A 935 5.92 -65.28 -28.85
N PRO A 936 6.40 -64.73 -29.99
CA PRO A 936 5.81 -65.02 -31.30
C PRO A 936 5.95 -66.51 -31.65
N THR A 937 5.02 -67.05 -32.45
CA THR A 937 5.07 -68.44 -32.91
C THR A 937 6.38 -68.74 -33.65
N GLY A 938 7.10 -69.78 -33.24
CA GLY A 938 8.39 -70.19 -33.82
C GLY A 938 9.63 -69.59 -33.13
N PHE A 939 9.47 -68.95 -31.97
CA PHE A 939 10.56 -68.42 -31.14
C PHE A 939 10.59 -69.05 -29.75
N HIS A 940 11.79 -69.25 -29.21
CA HIS A 940 12.04 -69.70 -27.84
C HIS A 940 13.11 -68.82 -27.18
N TYR A 941 13.17 -68.81 -25.85
CA TYR A 941 14.27 -68.16 -25.13
C TYR A 941 15.59 -68.89 -25.37
N THR A 942 16.70 -68.17 -25.45
CA THR A 942 18.02 -68.81 -25.59
C THR A 942 18.46 -69.45 -24.27
N ASP A 943 19.11 -70.62 -24.35
CA ASP A 943 19.71 -71.30 -23.21
C ASP A 943 21.07 -70.70 -22.79
N GLU A 944 21.67 -69.86 -23.65
CA GLU A 944 23.01 -69.31 -23.43
C GLU A 944 23.01 -68.04 -22.57
N VAL A 945 21.90 -67.29 -22.55
CA VAL A 945 21.76 -66.00 -21.85
C VAL A 945 20.34 -65.81 -21.32
N ASP A 946 20.20 -65.64 -20.01
CA ASP A 946 18.91 -65.38 -19.38
C ASP A 946 18.32 -64.02 -19.81
N SER A 947 17.04 -64.04 -20.18
CA SER A 947 16.24 -62.82 -20.31
C SER A 947 16.04 -62.18 -18.94
N LYS A 948 16.10 -60.85 -18.86
CA LYS A 948 16.07 -60.10 -17.58
C LYS A 948 14.89 -59.15 -17.52
N TRP A 949 14.40 -58.93 -16.32
CA TRP A 949 13.37 -57.94 -16.06
C TRP A 949 13.66 -57.12 -14.81
N GLN A 950 13.21 -55.87 -14.83
CA GLN A 950 13.17 -54.97 -13.69
C GLN A 950 11.77 -54.38 -13.58
N LEU A 951 11.14 -54.54 -12.43
CA LEU A 951 9.84 -53.97 -12.13
C LEU A 951 10.02 -52.88 -11.08
N THR A 952 9.58 -51.68 -11.42
CA THR A 952 9.53 -50.53 -10.52
C THR A 952 8.07 -50.20 -10.22
N LEU A 953 7.71 -50.26 -8.94
CA LEU A 953 6.43 -49.80 -8.43
C LEU A 953 6.60 -48.38 -7.89
N SER A 954 5.84 -47.42 -8.42
CA SER A 954 5.83 -46.04 -7.96
C SER A 954 4.44 -45.61 -7.48
N SER A 955 4.42 -44.98 -6.31
CA SER A 955 3.23 -44.42 -5.66
C SER A 955 3.55 -43.07 -5.01
N GLU A 956 2.56 -42.47 -4.34
CA GLU A 956 2.68 -41.16 -3.67
C GLU A 956 3.81 -41.07 -2.61
N ALA A 957 4.35 -42.21 -2.12
CA ALA A 957 5.42 -42.23 -1.11
C ALA A 957 6.36 -43.45 -1.11
N VAL A 958 6.07 -44.50 -1.90
CA VAL A 958 6.85 -45.77 -1.88
C VAL A 958 7.35 -46.10 -3.28
N ILE A 959 8.64 -46.36 -3.37
CA ILE A 959 9.30 -46.95 -4.55
C ILE A 959 9.78 -48.34 -4.13
N ASP A 960 9.22 -49.39 -4.75
CA ASP A 960 9.73 -50.76 -4.62
C ASP A 960 10.31 -51.19 -5.98
N VAL A 961 11.50 -51.79 -5.96
CA VAL A 961 12.19 -52.26 -7.17
C VAL A 961 12.48 -53.73 -7.00
N LYS A 962 11.97 -54.54 -7.93
CA LYS A 962 12.30 -55.96 -8.04
C LYS A 962 12.99 -56.24 -9.35
N THR A 963 13.99 -57.10 -9.32
CA THR A 963 14.67 -57.60 -10.51
C THR A 963 14.60 -59.12 -10.53
N GLY A 964 14.65 -59.70 -11.72
CA GLY A 964 14.65 -61.15 -11.88
C GLY A 964 15.07 -61.58 -13.28
N THR A 965 15.25 -62.88 -13.44
CA THR A 965 15.41 -63.54 -14.74
C THR A 965 14.08 -64.16 -15.17
N LEU A 966 13.83 -64.17 -16.47
CA LEU A 966 12.61 -64.67 -17.07
C LEU A 966 12.86 -66.09 -17.61
N ASN A 967 12.55 -67.11 -16.80
CA ASN A 967 12.61 -68.52 -17.20
C ASN A 967 11.20 -69.14 -17.34
N LYS A 968 10.15 -68.34 -17.09
CA LYS A 968 8.73 -68.66 -17.23
C LYS A 968 8.02 -67.42 -17.78
N ASP A 969 6.95 -67.62 -18.53
CA ASP A 969 6.16 -66.57 -19.22
C ASP A 969 5.38 -65.63 -18.27
N GLU A 970 5.76 -65.51 -16.99
CA GLU A 970 4.98 -64.78 -15.98
C GLU A 970 5.86 -64.06 -14.95
N ILE A 971 5.56 -62.78 -14.72
CA ILE A 971 6.15 -61.93 -13.67
C ILE A 971 5.04 -61.59 -12.67
N SER A 972 5.31 -61.71 -11.35
CA SER A 972 4.32 -61.37 -10.32
C SER A 972 4.86 -60.42 -9.25
N LEU A 973 3.99 -59.53 -8.75
CA LEU A 973 4.30 -58.59 -7.67
C LEU A 973 3.12 -58.43 -6.71
N THR A 974 3.37 -58.48 -5.41
CA THR A 974 2.40 -58.08 -4.38
C THR A 974 2.46 -56.59 -4.13
N ILE A 975 1.31 -55.92 -4.21
CA ILE A 975 1.10 -54.50 -3.97
C ILE A 975 0.53 -54.32 -2.55
N PRO A 976 1.19 -53.55 -1.67
CA PRO A 976 0.67 -53.26 -0.34
C PRO A 976 -0.67 -52.52 -0.38
N PRO A 977 -1.51 -52.64 0.67
CA PRO A 977 -2.74 -51.86 0.78
C PRO A 977 -2.47 -50.38 1.08
N GLY A 978 -3.43 -49.52 0.74
CA GLY A 978 -3.49 -48.12 1.17
C GLY A 978 -3.16 -47.07 0.10
N PHE A 979 -3.04 -47.47 -1.17
CA PHE A 979 -2.74 -46.54 -2.26
C PHE A 979 -4.00 -46.11 -3.01
N SER A 980 -4.09 -44.81 -3.32
CA SER A 980 -5.07 -44.22 -4.25
C SER A 980 -4.77 -44.62 -5.71
N PHE A 981 -3.49 -44.73 -6.03
CA PHE A 981 -2.96 -44.99 -7.36
C PHE A 981 -1.58 -45.66 -7.28
N VAL A 982 -1.32 -46.58 -8.20
CA VAL A 982 -0.01 -47.22 -8.37
C VAL A 982 0.36 -47.26 -9.84
N LEU A 983 1.57 -46.80 -10.17
CA LEU A 983 2.17 -46.99 -11.49
C LEU A 983 3.20 -48.12 -11.42
N ILE A 984 3.07 -49.07 -12.33
CA ILE A 984 3.98 -50.20 -12.48
C ILE A 984 4.74 -50.02 -13.79
N LYS A 985 6.06 -49.83 -13.70
CA LYS A 985 6.98 -49.83 -14.84
C LYS A 985 7.68 -51.19 -14.88
N VAL A 986 7.59 -51.91 -16.00
CA VAL A 986 8.33 -53.16 -16.21
C VAL A 986 9.30 -52.97 -17.38
N GLU A 987 10.59 -53.07 -17.11
CA GLU A 987 11.67 -53.05 -18.10
C GLU A 987 12.09 -54.48 -18.38
N LEU A 988 12.13 -54.88 -19.65
CA LEU A 988 12.38 -56.24 -20.12
C LEU A 988 13.51 -56.23 -21.13
N ILE A 989 14.46 -57.16 -21.00
CA ILE A 989 15.43 -57.50 -22.02
C ILE A 989 15.25 -58.98 -22.35
N LEU A 990 14.78 -59.26 -23.55
CA LEU A 990 14.50 -60.61 -24.03
C LEU A 990 15.55 -61.04 -25.03
N TYR A 991 16.10 -62.23 -24.80
CA TYR A 991 16.98 -62.93 -25.73
C TYR A 991 16.22 -64.12 -26.31
N MET A 992 15.88 -64.05 -27.60
CA MET A 992 14.97 -64.99 -28.26
C MET A 992 15.64 -65.56 -29.51
N CYS A 993 15.50 -66.85 -29.75
CA CYS A 993 15.99 -67.53 -30.94
C CYS A 993 14.82 -68.05 -31.77
N SER A 994 14.92 -67.87 -33.09
CA SER A 994 14.03 -68.53 -34.04
C SER A 994 14.40 -70.01 -34.17
N GLU A 995 13.47 -70.86 -34.60
CA GLU A 995 13.73 -72.27 -34.91
C GLU A 995 14.85 -72.49 -35.96
N ASN A 996 15.18 -71.47 -36.74
CA ASN A 996 16.28 -71.50 -37.73
C ASN A 996 17.66 -71.15 -37.13
N GLY A 997 17.77 -71.00 -35.80
CA GLY A 997 19.04 -70.73 -35.10
C GLY A 997 19.49 -69.25 -35.10
N LEU A 998 18.70 -68.33 -35.64
CA LEU A 998 18.95 -66.89 -35.57
C LEU A 998 18.41 -66.32 -34.25
N CYS A 999 19.29 -65.76 -33.42
CA CYS A 999 18.96 -65.17 -32.12
C CYS A 999 19.00 -63.64 -32.15
N HIS A 1000 18.06 -63.02 -31.45
CA HIS A 1000 17.90 -61.57 -31.37
C HIS A 1000 17.70 -61.12 -29.92
N MET A 1001 18.23 -59.94 -29.60
CA MET A 1001 17.94 -59.23 -28.36
C MET A 1001 16.91 -58.13 -28.64
N LYS A 1002 15.86 -58.06 -27.82
CA LYS A 1002 14.91 -56.96 -27.82
C LYS A 1002 14.70 -56.42 -26.41
N GLN A 1003 14.57 -55.10 -26.32
CA GLN A 1003 14.25 -54.41 -25.09
C GLN A 1003 12.80 -53.92 -25.16
N TYR A 1004 12.10 -53.92 -24.03
CA TYR A 1004 10.74 -53.41 -23.91
C TYR A 1004 10.58 -52.66 -22.59
N VAL A 1005 9.74 -51.63 -22.60
CA VAL A 1005 9.29 -50.95 -21.39
C VAL A 1005 7.77 -50.96 -21.37
N LEU A 1006 7.17 -51.50 -20.31
CA LEU A 1006 5.73 -51.56 -20.11
C LEU A 1006 5.33 -50.62 -18.97
N HIS A 1007 4.30 -49.81 -19.20
CA HIS A 1007 3.66 -49.03 -18.15
C HIS A 1007 2.23 -49.51 -17.93
N GLN A 1008 1.93 -50.00 -16.72
CA GLN A 1008 0.59 -50.34 -16.27
C GLN A 1008 0.20 -49.44 -15.10
N SER A 1009 -0.93 -48.76 -15.22
CA SER A 1009 -1.49 -47.94 -14.14
C SER A 1009 -2.67 -48.65 -13.48
N LEU A 1010 -2.71 -48.59 -12.16
CA LEU A 1010 -3.76 -49.14 -11.31
C LEU A 1010 -4.43 -48.03 -10.51
N ILE A 1011 -5.75 -47.94 -10.59
CA ILE A 1011 -6.56 -46.94 -9.89
C ILE A 1011 -7.35 -47.65 -8.80
N ASN A 1012 -7.34 -47.10 -7.59
CA ASN A 1012 -8.13 -47.66 -6.49
C ASN A 1012 -9.63 -47.51 -6.80
N ASP A 1013 -10.35 -48.62 -6.80
CA ASP A 1013 -11.81 -48.65 -6.84
C ASP A 1013 -12.32 -49.43 -5.64
N TYR A 1014 -12.93 -48.72 -4.68
CA TYR A 1014 -13.47 -49.29 -3.46
C TYR A 1014 -14.61 -50.29 -3.70
N ASN A 1015 -15.20 -50.30 -4.90
CA ASN A 1015 -16.26 -51.21 -5.29
C ASN A 1015 -15.77 -52.42 -6.10
N ALA A 1016 -14.47 -52.48 -6.45
CA ALA A 1016 -13.91 -53.62 -7.18
C ALA A 1016 -13.73 -54.83 -6.25
N GLY A 1017 -14.26 -55.99 -6.66
CA GLY A 1017 -14.16 -57.24 -5.88
C GLY A 1017 -12.83 -58.00 -6.04
N ASN A 1018 -12.00 -57.62 -7.01
CA ASN A 1018 -10.76 -58.34 -7.34
C ASN A 1018 -9.53 -57.60 -6.79
N SER A 1019 -8.67 -58.34 -6.07
CA SER A 1019 -7.33 -57.91 -5.64
C SER A 1019 -6.22 -58.41 -6.59
N ILE A 1020 -6.58 -59.09 -7.68
CA ILE A 1020 -5.64 -59.64 -8.66
C ILE A 1020 -5.75 -58.86 -9.97
N VAL A 1021 -4.61 -58.39 -10.49
CA VAL A 1021 -4.51 -57.66 -11.76
C VAL A 1021 -3.59 -58.40 -12.71
N THR A 1022 -4.13 -58.93 -13.80
CA THR A 1022 -3.36 -59.66 -14.81
C THR A 1022 -3.27 -58.86 -16.10
N SER A 1023 -2.07 -58.60 -16.59
CA SER A 1023 -1.78 -57.95 -17.88
C SER A 1023 -1.03 -58.90 -18.81
N PHE A 1024 -1.23 -58.74 -20.12
CA PHE A 1024 -0.63 -59.58 -21.15
C PHE A 1024 0.21 -58.71 -22.07
N LEU A 1025 1.43 -59.15 -22.34
CA LEU A 1025 2.32 -58.59 -23.35
C LEU A 1025 2.56 -59.67 -24.40
N ALA A 1026 1.91 -59.52 -25.55
CA ALA A 1026 2.08 -60.39 -26.70
C ALA A 1026 2.97 -59.69 -27.75
N PHE A 1027 3.94 -60.43 -28.29
CA PHE A 1027 4.95 -59.92 -29.22
C PHE A 1027 4.66 -60.22 -30.69
#